data_AF-F6G4Y0-F1
#
_entry.id   AF-F6G4Y0-F1
#
_cell.length_a   1.000
_cell.length_b   1.000
_cell.length_c   1.000
_cell.angle_alpha   90.00
_cell.angle_beta   90.00
_cell.angle_gamma   90.00
#
_symmetry.space_group_name_H-M   'P 1'
#
loop_
_entity.id
_entity.type
_entity.pdbx_description
1 polymer ?
#
loop_
_entity_poly.entity_id
_entity_poly.type
_entity_poly.pdbx_seq_one_letter_code
_entity_poly.pdbx_strand_id
1 'polypeptide(L)'
;MQVQVCDSKEATTRTDLCFNYNGNYKPVGQIQLNADRMRFGAFGYLNDSNPDTERYGGVLRAPMRYVGTSAVDRNLNAIQNTAPEFDPATGILKKNPLGASEGISGVINYLNQFGRTSVQLPGRVMGDLGGPTDNPTGNYKTYDPVGELFYESVRYLQYKQGPTPEAISGLPNTTFSDNFPVYTTWGGNDPNNDPLLNGCQRNYVFVIGDINTHQDHYIPGNTITNMGDPARPVSSYDNFNVMQWTNRVGALETDTPSAGNSNPLDPSSFLNLGSKKTANNASYYMAGVAYWAHTYGFRPDMPDARVTTFVIDVNEYGNGTVGDTQRQSQFFLAAKYGGFIDSNGDGNPFQARSQDGSTVNNNSEWEASPTGSNIPYNWFLAGQPDAMISSIKKIFTQITSYAGTLAGVALSNGRITTTTSTSGGTFVYTPGFDQQWNGRLAAYPLVRNGTTISTASTPTWEAGSLLTTAMQQKNGPTNRAVYTLKSDTLAGTPFTWAGISLAQQKLLSTNPDRGTVDSNGPARLAYLRGDRSNEMNAAANTGIFRARSSILGDIIGSAPAYAGAPSASISDTGYAAFYNTYKSRTPMVYVGANDGMLHGINANTGAEVFAYVPNAVFSNLTQLTSISYAHRPYVDATPTVGDAQINGKWRSVLTGGFGGGAQGIYALDVTDPTGSKEAAFSASNVMWEFTDKDDADMGNVMGSPIAVKLRTGTDSSTKQPIYKWFVMVANGLNSNQNDGSSNANAPAVLFLLSLDKPAGAAWQLGTNYYKIVTPVPSGTPPYSTANGLSSPTVVLNANGSAMQAYAGDLQGNLWKFILSGDSTTWKADTALPPYGGTPGKPLFSAVDSFNRRQPITIAPRVIYAPGGYMVLFGTGKYYESADTGTSAQTNSFYGIYDDNTNSNYVKSRDKLNTVAVSTSADGKSYVFKTNDYDLGYASGRYAGWKLDFPDQTEKQATAITVSDGVVFFNSLTGSDGCGTTGSSRSYALNALTGMPLSGNLSGYQSTTGVLGAPTIIIVSITDTARDTVGGGIEKTTKIVLSPGAQGLTIGADVSTGKRGFRIGWREVRNFVVKTN
;
A
#
# COMPACT_ATOMS: atom_id res chain seq x y z
N MET A 1 6.51 -44.70 20.90
CA MET A 1 7.10 -44.78 19.55
C MET A 1 7.16 -43.35 19.01
N GLN A 2 8.33 -42.76 18.76
CA GLN A 2 8.40 -41.44 18.12
C GLN A 2 8.17 -41.67 16.63
N VAL A 3 7.03 -41.24 16.12
CA VAL A 3 6.74 -41.27 14.69
C VAL A 3 7.54 -40.14 14.06
N GLN A 4 8.38 -40.46 13.07
CA GLN A 4 9.01 -39.44 12.24
C GLN A 4 7.89 -38.84 11.38
N VAL A 5 7.47 -37.60 11.69
CA VAL A 5 6.29 -36.92 11.09
C VAL A 5 6.66 -36.07 9.86
N CYS A 6 7.96 -35.88 9.64
CA CYS A 6 8.51 -35.33 8.42
C CYS A 6 9.83 -36.03 8.09
N ASP A 7 9.85 -36.76 6.98
CA ASP A 7 11.04 -37.31 6.34
C ASP A 7 11.07 -36.92 4.85
N SER A 8 12.08 -37.40 4.11
CA SER A 8 12.20 -37.08 2.69
C SER A 8 11.08 -37.62 1.81
N LYS A 9 10.28 -38.56 2.30
CA LYS A 9 9.13 -39.11 1.57
C LYS A 9 7.86 -38.33 1.91
N GLU A 10 7.54 -38.18 3.19
CA GLU A 10 6.34 -37.48 3.66
C GLU A 10 6.32 -36.02 3.24
N ALA A 11 7.50 -35.41 3.20
CA ALA A 11 7.55 -34.03 2.87
C ALA A 11 7.08 -33.83 1.41
N THR A 12 7.33 -34.76 0.47
CA THR A 12 6.87 -34.62 -0.94
C THR A 12 5.35 -34.53 -1.10
N THR A 13 4.59 -34.99 -0.10
CA THR A 13 3.12 -34.97 -0.08
C THR A 13 2.55 -33.95 0.91
N ARG A 14 3.29 -33.58 1.96
CA ARG A 14 2.89 -32.61 3.00
C ARG A 14 3.66 -31.30 2.87
N THR A 15 3.52 -30.68 1.69
CA THR A 15 4.43 -29.64 1.20
C THR A 15 4.40 -28.31 1.97
N ASP A 16 3.32 -28.16 2.69
CA ASP A 16 2.85 -27.05 3.47
C ASP A 16 3.16 -27.20 4.97
N LEU A 17 3.66 -28.36 5.40
CA LEU A 17 3.90 -28.70 6.80
C LEU A 17 5.33 -29.14 7.05
N CYS A 18 5.90 -30.00 6.21
CA CYS A 18 7.30 -30.42 6.37
C CYS A 18 8.20 -29.41 5.70
N PHE A 19 9.21 -28.89 6.41
CA PHE A 19 10.20 -27.91 5.94
C PHE A 19 11.63 -28.43 6.04
N ASN A 20 12.46 -27.98 5.11
CA ASN A 20 13.87 -28.29 5.05
C ASN A 20 14.72 -27.37 5.91
N TYR A 21 15.52 -27.97 6.78
CA TYR A 21 16.59 -27.31 7.52
C TYR A 21 17.91 -28.04 7.29
N ASN A 22 18.64 -27.64 6.25
CA ASN A 22 19.97 -28.15 5.91
C ASN A 22 20.03 -29.67 5.77
N GLY A 23 19.11 -30.28 5.02
CA GLY A 23 19.10 -31.72 4.78
C GLY A 23 18.26 -32.52 5.77
N ASN A 24 17.76 -31.90 6.85
CA ASN A 24 16.81 -32.50 7.78
C ASN A 24 15.41 -31.88 7.61
N TYR A 25 14.36 -32.70 7.60
CA TYR A 25 12.99 -32.22 7.48
C TYR A 25 12.32 -32.12 8.85
N LYS A 26 11.51 -31.08 9.05
CA LYS A 26 10.73 -30.88 10.27
C LYS A 26 9.37 -30.27 10.01
N PRO A 27 8.34 -30.61 10.81
CA PRO A 27 7.07 -29.92 10.73
C PRO A 27 7.24 -28.44 11.15
N VAL A 28 6.62 -27.53 10.40
CA VAL A 28 6.59 -26.09 10.66
C VAL A 28 5.13 -25.62 10.64
N GLY A 29 4.74 -24.94 11.72
CA GLY A 29 3.40 -24.38 11.87
C GLY A 29 3.28 -22.91 11.44
N GLN A 30 2.06 -22.39 11.40
CA GLN A 30 1.79 -21.00 10.98
C GLN A 30 2.49 -19.93 11.84
N ILE A 31 2.72 -20.21 13.13
CA ILE A 31 3.48 -19.32 14.02
C ILE A 31 4.94 -19.17 13.55
N GLN A 32 5.58 -20.26 13.12
CA GLN A 32 6.94 -20.22 12.59
C GLN A 32 7.01 -19.53 11.21
N LEU A 33 5.99 -19.70 10.37
CA LEU A 33 5.92 -19.02 9.06
C LEU A 33 5.71 -17.50 9.17
N ASN A 34 5.21 -17.04 10.30
CA ASN A 34 4.95 -15.63 10.58
C ASN A 34 5.80 -15.10 11.75
N ALA A 35 6.90 -15.78 12.06
CA ALA A 35 7.70 -15.61 13.27
C ALA A 35 8.31 -14.22 13.46
N ASP A 36 8.66 -13.57 12.35
CA ASP A 36 9.24 -12.21 12.32
C ASP A 36 8.20 -11.13 11.98
N ARG A 37 6.96 -11.53 11.66
CA ARG A 37 5.89 -10.63 11.18
C ARG A 37 4.86 -10.30 12.25
N MET A 38 4.68 -11.21 13.19
CA MET A 38 3.64 -11.13 14.20
C MET A 38 4.22 -11.41 15.59
N ARG A 39 3.58 -10.84 16.60
CA ARG A 39 3.84 -11.19 18.00
C ARG A 39 2.77 -12.17 18.47
N PHE A 40 3.18 -13.19 19.18
CA PHE A 40 2.31 -14.25 19.66
C PHE A 40 2.37 -14.31 21.18
N GLY A 41 1.21 -14.45 21.81
CA GLY A 41 1.06 -14.83 23.21
C GLY A 41 0.08 -15.99 23.31
N ALA A 42 0.11 -16.73 24.43
CA ALA A 42 -0.78 -17.85 24.66
C ALA A 42 -1.39 -17.80 26.06
N PHE A 43 -2.71 -17.97 26.11
CA PHE A 43 -3.48 -18.19 27.32
C PHE A 43 -4.01 -19.62 27.32
N GLY A 44 -4.24 -20.15 28.52
CA GLY A 44 -4.89 -21.43 28.69
C GLY A 44 -5.24 -21.69 30.14
N TYR A 45 -5.93 -22.79 30.38
CA TYR A 45 -6.36 -23.16 31.72
C TYR A 45 -5.22 -23.73 32.56
N LEU A 46 -5.37 -23.65 33.88
CA LEU A 46 -4.65 -24.52 34.80
C LEU A 46 -5.36 -25.88 34.85
N ASN A 47 -4.63 -26.95 35.13
CA ASN A 47 -5.19 -28.29 35.24
C ASN A 47 -5.87 -28.51 36.61
N ASP A 48 -6.91 -27.73 36.89
CA ASP A 48 -7.70 -27.73 38.11
C ASP A 48 -9.14 -28.12 37.78
N SER A 49 -9.47 -29.40 37.99
CA SER A 49 -10.78 -30.00 37.65
C SER A 49 -11.69 -30.17 38.86
N ASN A 50 -11.52 -29.39 39.93
CA ASN A 50 -12.37 -29.51 41.12
C ASN A 50 -13.82 -29.04 40.80
N PRO A 51 -14.83 -29.93 40.88
CA PRO A 51 -16.23 -29.56 40.60
C PRO A 51 -16.86 -28.63 41.65
N ASP A 52 -16.34 -28.61 42.88
CA ASP A 52 -16.94 -27.85 43.99
C ASP A 52 -16.44 -26.39 44.07
N THR A 53 -15.32 -26.09 43.40
CA THR A 53 -14.68 -24.76 43.38
C THR A 53 -14.07 -24.51 42.02
N GLU A 54 -14.89 -24.51 40.96
CA GLU A 54 -14.40 -24.26 39.60
C GLU A 54 -13.56 -22.98 39.59
N ARG A 55 -12.29 -23.13 39.21
CA ARG A 55 -11.35 -22.02 39.23
C ARG A 55 -11.71 -21.03 38.13
N TYR A 56 -11.74 -19.76 38.52
CA TYR A 56 -11.83 -18.65 37.59
C TYR A 56 -10.76 -18.72 36.49
N GLY A 57 -11.23 -18.74 35.24
CA GLY A 57 -10.53 -18.26 34.06
C GLY A 57 -9.16 -18.84 33.72
N GLY A 58 -8.71 -18.45 32.53
CA GLY A 58 -7.40 -18.79 31.99
C GLY A 58 -6.27 -17.96 32.59
N VAL A 59 -5.05 -18.46 32.44
CA VAL A 59 -3.83 -17.75 32.86
C VAL A 59 -2.92 -17.53 31.67
N LEU A 60 -2.07 -16.50 31.75
CA LEU A 60 -1.04 -16.26 30.75
C LEU A 60 0.02 -17.37 30.84
N ARG A 61 0.21 -18.11 29.76
CA ARG A 61 1.14 -19.24 29.65
C ARG A 61 2.40 -18.89 28.86
N ALA A 62 2.28 -17.95 27.92
CA ALA A 62 3.41 -17.38 27.20
C ALA A 62 3.15 -15.90 26.84
N PRO A 63 4.00 -14.95 27.28
CA PRO A 63 3.82 -13.51 27.02
C PRO A 63 3.99 -13.17 25.55
N MET A 64 3.33 -12.09 25.11
CA MET A 64 3.29 -11.71 23.69
C MET A 64 4.64 -11.22 23.17
N ARG A 65 5.27 -11.98 22.24
CA ARG A 65 6.59 -11.68 21.66
C ARG A 65 6.72 -12.16 20.22
N TYR A 66 7.72 -11.63 19.51
CA TYR A 66 8.23 -12.25 18.29
C TYR A 66 8.90 -13.58 18.64
N VAL A 67 8.69 -14.59 17.78
CA VAL A 67 9.23 -15.94 18.00
C VAL A 67 10.40 -16.26 17.07
N GLY A 68 10.59 -15.44 16.01
CA GLY A 68 11.69 -15.54 15.05
C GLY A 68 12.92 -14.75 15.48
N THR A 69 13.91 -14.60 14.60
CA THR A 69 15.18 -13.93 14.92
C THR A 69 15.11 -12.40 14.87
N SER A 70 14.04 -11.84 14.31
CA SER A 70 13.84 -10.40 14.14
C SER A 70 12.64 -9.92 14.95
N ALA A 71 12.66 -8.65 15.35
CA ALA A 71 11.59 -7.99 16.09
C ALA A 71 11.48 -6.51 15.69
N VAL A 72 10.42 -5.86 16.18
CA VAL A 72 10.19 -4.42 16.02
C VAL A 72 10.02 -3.77 17.39
N ASP A 73 10.61 -2.59 17.59
CA ASP A 73 10.47 -1.81 18.82
C ASP A 73 9.22 -0.91 18.83
N ARG A 74 8.98 -0.16 19.92
CA ARG A 74 7.81 0.74 20.04
C ARG A 74 7.83 1.93 19.08
N ASN A 75 9.00 2.26 18.54
CA ASN A 75 9.19 3.32 17.54
C ASN A 75 9.13 2.76 16.11
N LEU A 76 8.75 1.48 15.96
CA LEU A 76 8.66 0.78 14.68
C LEU A 76 10.01 0.53 14.00
N ASN A 77 11.12 0.55 14.75
CA ASN A 77 12.43 0.17 14.21
C ASN A 77 12.61 -1.34 14.23
N ALA A 78 13.19 -1.89 13.16
CA ALA A 78 13.63 -3.29 13.15
C ALA A 78 14.81 -3.49 14.10
N ILE A 79 14.73 -4.52 14.94
CA ILE A 79 15.75 -4.92 15.92
C ILE A 79 15.97 -6.43 15.88
N GLN A 80 17.09 -6.90 16.42
CA GLN A 80 17.32 -8.34 16.61
C GLN A 80 16.48 -8.85 17.79
N ASN A 81 15.81 -9.99 17.62
CA ASN A 81 15.15 -10.68 18.74
C ASN A 81 16.18 -11.40 19.61
N THR A 82 16.18 -11.10 20.90
CA THR A 82 17.10 -11.71 21.87
C THR A 82 16.64 -13.08 22.36
N ALA A 83 15.37 -13.44 22.15
CA ALA A 83 14.79 -14.70 22.61
C ALA A 83 13.99 -15.45 21.51
N PRO A 84 14.60 -15.80 20.35
CA PRO A 84 13.93 -16.60 19.34
C PRO A 84 13.60 -17.99 19.88
N GLU A 85 12.42 -18.52 19.55
CA GLU A 85 11.92 -19.81 20.06
C GLU A 85 12.41 -21.02 19.25
N PHE A 86 12.98 -20.80 18.08
CA PHE A 86 13.59 -21.85 17.26
C PHE A 86 14.87 -21.36 16.60
N ASP A 87 15.71 -22.32 16.21
CA ASP A 87 16.90 -22.05 15.42
C ASP A 87 16.53 -22.01 13.93
N PRO A 88 16.79 -20.89 13.21
CA PRO A 88 16.37 -20.74 11.81
C PRO A 88 17.15 -21.63 10.84
N ALA A 89 18.33 -22.13 11.21
CA ALA A 89 19.16 -22.99 10.37
C ALA A 89 18.81 -24.48 10.53
N THR A 90 18.32 -24.89 11.70
CA THR A 90 18.07 -26.29 12.03
C THR A 90 16.59 -26.61 12.29
N GLY A 91 15.73 -25.59 12.44
CA GLY A 91 14.33 -25.73 12.81
C GLY A 91 14.11 -26.37 14.19
N ILE A 92 15.18 -26.49 14.99
CA ILE A 92 15.10 -27.04 16.35
C ILE A 92 14.41 -25.99 17.23
N LEU A 93 13.28 -26.37 17.83
CA LEU A 93 12.64 -25.57 18.87
C LEU A 93 13.57 -25.52 20.09
N LYS A 94 13.82 -24.31 20.60
CA LYS A 94 14.54 -24.12 21.85
C LYS A 94 13.62 -24.50 22.99
N LYS A 95 14.08 -25.33 23.93
CA LYS A 95 13.25 -25.80 25.05
C LYS A 95 12.80 -24.66 25.98
N ASN A 96 13.72 -23.76 26.35
CA ASN A 96 13.46 -22.71 27.34
C ASN A 96 13.98 -21.32 26.89
N PRO A 97 13.44 -20.76 25.79
CA PRO A 97 13.90 -19.48 25.22
C PRO A 97 13.80 -18.29 26.19
N LEU A 98 12.94 -18.35 27.21
CA LEU A 98 12.73 -17.28 28.19
C LEU A 98 13.40 -17.56 29.55
N GLY A 99 14.08 -18.69 29.72
CA GLY A 99 14.78 -19.03 30.97
C GLY A 99 13.84 -19.24 32.16
N ALA A 100 12.63 -19.76 31.95
CA ALA A 100 11.67 -20.02 33.03
C ALA A 100 12.14 -21.16 33.95
N SER A 101 11.73 -21.11 35.23
CA SER A 101 12.11 -22.06 36.28
C SER A 101 11.69 -23.50 36.01
N GLU A 102 10.60 -23.68 35.27
CA GLU A 102 10.01 -24.96 34.88
C GLU A 102 10.87 -25.71 33.85
N GLY A 103 11.91 -25.06 33.32
CA GLY A 103 12.81 -25.66 32.32
C GLY A 103 12.24 -25.72 30.91
N ILE A 104 11.07 -25.10 30.70
CA ILE A 104 10.37 -24.98 29.42
C ILE A 104 9.64 -23.63 29.33
N SER A 105 9.62 -22.99 28.16
CA SER A 105 8.93 -21.71 27.96
C SER A 105 8.66 -21.42 26.48
N GLY A 106 7.87 -20.40 26.18
CA GLY A 106 7.62 -19.94 24.82
C GLY A 106 6.30 -20.46 24.26
N VAL A 107 5.73 -19.71 23.32
CA VAL A 107 4.42 -19.93 22.73
C VAL A 107 4.37 -21.27 22.00
N ILE A 108 5.38 -21.56 21.17
CA ILE A 108 5.41 -22.77 20.35
C ILE A 108 5.51 -24.00 21.26
N ASN A 109 6.35 -23.94 22.31
CA ASN A 109 6.50 -25.05 23.24
C ASN A 109 5.21 -25.32 24.02
N TYR A 110 4.56 -24.27 24.53
CA TYR A 110 3.30 -24.41 25.24
C TYR A 110 2.24 -25.06 24.35
N LEU A 111 1.97 -24.49 23.17
CA LEU A 111 0.93 -24.99 22.27
C LEU A 111 1.20 -26.41 21.75
N ASN A 112 2.46 -26.83 21.64
CA ASN A 112 2.80 -28.18 21.18
C ASN A 112 2.71 -29.26 22.28
N GLN A 113 2.74 -28.88 23.56
CA GLN A 113 3.00 -29.83 24.65
C GLN A 113 2.04 -29.72 25.84
N PHE A 114 1.15 -28.71 25.88
CA PHE A 114 0.17 -28.58 26.95
C PHE A 114 -0.63 -29.88 27.15
N GLY A 115 -0.92 -30.23 28.40
CA GLY A 115 -1.60 -31.48 28.78
C GLY A 115 -0.75 -32.75 28.70
N ARG A 116 0.44 -32.74 28.05
CA ARG A 116 1.39 -33.87 28.04
C ARG A 116 2.40 -33.82 29.19
N THR A 117 2.67 -32.63 29.71
CA THR A 117 3.65 -32.35 30.77
C THR A 117 3.04 -32.36 32.17
N SER A 118 1.73 -32.60 32.32
CA SER A 118 0.99 -32.49 33.58
C SER A 118 1.32 -33.56 34.63
N VAL A 119 2.17 -34.55 34.29
CA VAL A 119 2.65 -35.58 35.22
C VAL A 119 4.18 -35.56 35.25
N GLN A 120 4.77 -35.28 36.43
CA GLN A 120 6.23 -35.39 36.60
C GLN A 120 6.64 -36.87 36.63
N LEU A 121 7.45 -37.30 35.66
CA LEU A 121 7.97 -38.67 35.61
C LEU A 121 9.00 -38.90 36.75
N PRO A 122 8.92 -40.01 37.51
CA PRO A 122 9.85 -40.31 38.59
C PRO A 122 11.32 -40.28 38.14
N GLY A 123 12.18 -39.56 38.88
CA GLY A 123 13.62 -39.46 38.60
C GLY A 123 13.99 -38.52 37.43
N ARG A 124 13.04 -37.75 36.89
CA ARG A 124 13.28 -36.80 35.80
C ARG A 124 13.09 -35.35 36.25
N VAL A 125 13.80 -34.44 35.57
CA VAL A 125 13.69 -32.99 35.79
C VAL A 125 12.33 -32.48 35.32
N MET A 126 11.84 -31.38 35.91
CA MET A 126 10.60 -30.74 35.47
C MET A 126 10.65 -30.38 33.97
N GLY A 127 9.51 -30.57 33.28
CA GLY A 127 9.40 -30.35 31.83
C GLY A 127 10.14 -31.39 30.96
N ASP A 128 10.49 -32.55 31.51
CA ASP A 128 10.95 -33.71 30.73
C ASP A 128 9.73 -34.56 30.29
N LEU A 129 9.48 -34.60 28.97
CA LEU A 129 8.42 -35.40 28.36
C LEU A 129 8.72 -36.91 28.36
N GLY A 130 9.91 -37.31 28.84
CA GLY A 130 10.37 -38.68 28.79
C GLY A 130 10.77 -39.14 27.39
N GLY A 131 11.26 -40.37 27.31
CA GLY A 131 11.55 -41.04 26.06
C GLY A 131 10.27 -41.46 25.31
N PRO A 132 10.39 -41.92 24.06
CA PRO A 132 9.24 -42.33 23.23
C PRO A 132 8.34 -43.42 23.83
N THR A 133 8.83 -44.14 24.85
CA THR A 133 8.15 -45.23 25.57
C THR A 133 7.36 -44.75 26.78
N ASP A 134 7.58 -43.50 27.21
CA ASP A 134 7.10 -43.00 28.49
C ASP A 134 5.63 -42.53 28.40
N ASN A 135 5.10 -42.35 27.18
CA ASN A 135 3.72 -42.00 26.77
C ASN A 135 2.77 -41.65 27.93
N PRO A 136 2.97 -40.50 28.60
CA PRO A 136 2.12 -40.13 29.72
C PRO A 136 0.70 -39.95 29.19
N THR A 137 -0.27 -40.60 29.84
CA THR A 137 -1.69 -40.35 29.59
C THR A 137 -1.92 -38.85 29.78
N GLY A 138 -2.30 -38.15 28.71
CA GLY A 138 -2.53 -36.70 28.79
C GLY A 138 -3.59 -36.40 29.84
N ASN A 139 -3.33 -35.40 30.68
CA ASN A 139 -4.29 -34.94 31.68
C ASN A 139 -4.67 -33.51 31.35
N TYR A 140 -5.96 -33.29 31.10
CA TYR A 140 -6.55 -32.03 30.66
C TYR A 140 -7.62 -31.60 31.66
N LYS A 141 -7.80 -30.28 31.80
CA LYS A 141 -8.87 -29.72 32.63
C LYS A 141 -10.23 -30.22 32.13
N THR A 142 -11.11 -30.59 33.05
CA THR A 142 -12.44 -31.14 32.75
C THR A 142 -13.47 -30.07 32.41
N TYR A 143 -13.39 -28.91 33.06
CA TYR A 143 -14.34 -27.81 32.91
C TYR A 143 -13.68 -26.63 32.22
N ASP A 144 -14.36 -25.98 31.29
CA ASP A 144 -13.80 -24.99 30.37
C ASP A 144 -14.55 -23.65 30.46
N PRO A 145 -14.21 -22.79 31.44
CA PRO A 145 -14.82 -21.49 31.62
C PRO A 145 -14.30 -20.51 30.56
N VAL A 146 -14.76 -20.68 29.33
CA VAL A 146 -14.16 -20.05 28.14
C VAL A 146 -14.34 -18.53 28.11
N GLY A 147 -15.49 -18.02 28.57
CA GLY A 147 -15.75 -16.59 28.60
C GLY A 147 -14.71 -15.87 29.47
N GLU A 148 -14.32 -16.50 30.57
CA GLU A 148 -13.32 -15.98 31.51
C GLU A 148 -11.91 -16.06 30.93
N LEU A 149 -11.54 -17.19 30.31
CA LEU A 149 -10.27 -17.33 29.56
C LEU A 149 -10.15 -16.26 28.46
N PHE A 150 -11.22 -16.08 27.69
CA PHE A 150 -11.26 -15.10 26.61
C PHE A 150 -11.11 -13.68 27.15
N TYR A 151 -11.86 -13.33 28.20
CA TYR A 151 -11.76 -12.02 28.83
C TYR A 151 -10.35 -11.75 29.39
N GLU A 152 -9.70 -12.73 30.02
CA GLU A 152 -8.34 -12.56 30.54
C GLU A 152 -7.33 -12.26 29.42
N SER A 153 -7.52 -12.83 28.22
CA SER A 153 -6.69 -12.51 27.04
C SER A 153 -6.87 -11.07 26.55
N VAL A 154 -8.10 -10.55 26.56
CA VAL A 154 -8.38 -9.13 26.24
C VAL A 154 -7.83 -8.22 27.32
N ARG A 155 -7.94 -8.61 28.59
CA ARG A 155 -7.40 -7.88 29.74
C ARG A 155 -5.88 -7.77 29.68
N TYR A 156 -5.19 -8.79 29.15
CA TYR A 156 -3.76 -8.69 28.89
C TYR A 156 -3.41 -7.57 27.92
N LEU A 157 -4.20 -7.40 26.85
CA LEU A 157 -4.04 -6.28 25.91
C LEU A 157 -4.32 -4.90 26.55
N GLN A 158 -5.14 -4.85 27.61
CA GLN A 158 -5.29 -3.65 28.43
C GLN A 158 -4.05 -3.35 29.26
N TYR A 159 -3.29 -4.39 29.63
CA TYR A 159 -1.99 -4.38 30.32
C TYR A 159 -2.01 -3.87 31.77
N LYS A 160 -2.69 -2.75 32.04
CA LYS A 160 -2.54 -1.91 33.24
C LYS A 160 -2.98 -2.53 34.57
N GLN A 161 -3.79 -3.59 34.55
CA GLN A 161 -4.34 -4.17 35.78
C GLN A 161 -3.69 -5.47 36.24
N GLY A 162 -2.78 -6.05 35.45
CA GLY A 162 -2.24 -7.39 35.71
C GLY A 162 -3.31 -8.48 35.68
N PRO A 163 -2.94 -9.74 36.01
CA PRO A 163 -3.86 -10.87 35.99
C PRO A 163 -4.95 -10.79 37.04
N THR A 164 -6.06 -11.51 36.85
CA THR A 164 -7.18 -11.52 37.80
C THR A 164 -6.75 -12.27 39.05
N PRO A 165 -6.86 -11.70 40.27
CA PRO A 165 -6.36 -12.33 41.49
C PRO A 165 -6.89 -13.75 41.72
N GLU A 166 -8.16 -13.99 41.37
CA GLU A 166 -8.81 -15.29 41.48
C GLU A 166 -8.22 -16.33 40.52
N ALA A 167 -7.80 -15.92 39.31
CA ALA A 167 -7.18 -16.82 38.32
C ALA A 167 -5.87 -17.40 38.85
N ILE A 168 -5.08 -16.53 39.50
CA ILE A 168 -3.72 -16.85 39.97
C ILE A 168 -3.67 -17.23 41.45
N SER A 169 -4.82 -17.38 42.12
CA SER A 169 -4.86 -17.71 43.54
C SER A 169 -4.18 -19.05 43.84
N GLY A 170 -3.27 -19.05 44.81
CA GLY A 170 -2.51 -20.25 45.20
C GLY A 170 -1.39 -20.64 44.24
N LEU A 171 -0.97 -19.75 43.33
CA LEU A 171 0.15 -19.96 42.41
C LEU A 171 1.46 -19.29 42.88
N PRO A 172 2.62 -19.80 42.46
CA PRO A 172 2.83 -20.98 41.59
C PRO A 172 2.57 -22.29 42.33
N ASN A 173 1.91 -23.23 41.66
CA ASN A 173 1.66 -24.59 42.15
C ASN A 173 1.85 -25.58 41.00
N THR A 174 2.88 -26.41 41.10
CA THR A 174 3.29 -27.36 40.04
C THR A 174 2.24 -28.41 39.71
N THR A 175 1.30 -28.68 40.62
CA THR A 175 0.19 -29.61 40.38
C THR A 175 -0.80 -29.05 39.35
N PHE A 176 -1.12 -27.76 39.43
CA PHE A 176 -2.10 -27.11 38.56
C PHE A 176 -1.46 -26.44 37.34
N SER A 177 -0.20 -26.01 37.43
CA SER A 177 0.51 -25.36 36.32
C SER A 177 1.04 -26.32 35.26
N ASP A 178 0.74 -27.62 35.37
CA ASP A 178 1.08 -28.67 34.40
C ASP A 178 2.53 -28.61 33.87
N ASN A 179 3.46 -28.24 34.76
CA ASN A 179 4.89 -28.08 34.52
C ASN A 179 5.25 -27.06 33.41
N PHE A 180 4.41 -26.06 33.23
CA PHE A 180 4.65 -24.92 32.35
C PHE A 180 4.54 -23.61 33.14
N PRO A 181 5.22 -22.54 32.70
CA PRO A 181 5.17 -21.26 33.39
C PRO A 181 3.76 -20.70 33.46
N VAL A 182 3.45 -20.10 34.60
CA VAL A 182 2.24 -19.29 34.78
C VAL A 182 2.67 -17.89 35.20
N TYR A 183 2.35 -16.91 34.38
CA TYR A 183 2.79 -15.53 34.59
C TYR A 183 1.80 -14.83 35.53
N THR A 184 2.14 -14.83 36.82
CA THR A 184 1.36 -14.18 37.90
C THR A 184 1.53 -12.67 37.96
N THR A 185 2.41 -12.11 37.12
CA THR A 185 2.51 -10.67 36.85
C THR A 185 2.72 -10.45 35.36
N TRP A 186 2.24 -9.32 34.84
CA TRP A 186 2.39 -8.97 33.42
C TRP A 186 3.45 -7.88 33.19
N GLY A 187 4.32 -7.60 34.18
CA GLY A 187 5.35 -6.57 34.06
C GLY A 187 4.92 -5.15 34.48
N GLY A 188 3.71 -4.98 35.00
CA GLY A 188 3.28 -3.73 35.65
C GLY A 188 3.00 -2.59 34.68
N ASN A 189 3.57 -1.40 34.94
CA ASN A 189 3.48 -0.22 34.07
C ASN A 189 4.69 -0.09 33.13
N ASP A 190 5.53 -1.12 33.00
CA ASP A 190 6.74 -1.07 32.18
C ASP A 190 6.39 -1.01 30.69
N PRO A 191 6.67 0.10 30.00
CA PRO A 191 6.39 0.22 28.58
C PRO A 191 7.02 -0.87 27.70
N ASN A 192 8.11 -1.51 28.14
CA ASN A 192 8.80 -2.54 27.36
C ASN A 192 8.13 -3.92 27.44
N ASN A 193 7.23 -4.12 28.41
CA ASN A 193 6.48 -5.36 28.59
C ASN A 193 5.03 -5.23 28.11
N ASP A 194 4.65 -4.07 27.56
CA ASP A 194 3.33 -3.81 27.01
C ASP A 194 3.07 -4.72 25.78
N PRO A 195 1.98 -5.50 25.77
CA PRO A 195 1.61 -6.28 24.59
C PRO A 195 1.17 -5.40 23.42
N LEU A 196 0.87 -4.11 23.62
CA LEU A 196 0.65 -3.15 22.53
C LEU A 196 1.85 -2.22 22.41
N LEU A 197 2.62 -2.38 21.32
CA LEU A 197 3.78 -1.51 21.07
C LEU A 197 3.34 -0.10 20.63
N ASN A 198 2.22 -0.01 19.91
CA ASN A 198 1.71 1.21 19.30
C ASN A 198 0.17 1.16 19.21
N GLY A 199 -0.51 2.32 19.26
CA GLY A 199 -1.97 2.42 19.19
C GLY A 199 -2.59 1.90 17.89
N CYS A 200 -1.82 1.86 16.80
CA CYS A 200 -2.24 1.30 15.52
C CYS A 200 -1.86 -0.18 15.32
N GLN A 201 -1.29 -0.84 16.34
CA GLN A 201 -1.09 -2.28 16.34
C GLN A 201 -2.45 -2.96 16.17
N ARG A 202 -2.62 -3.74 15.10
CA ARG A 202 -3.79 -4.59 14.93
C ARG A 202 -3.71 -5.74 15.93
N ASN A 203 -4.76 -5.93 16.73
CA ASN A 203 -4.80 -6.95 17.76
C ASN A 203 -5.81 -8.03 17.40
N TYR A 204 -5.40 -9.27 17.63
CA TYR A 204 -6.19 -10.44 17.27
C TYR A 204 -6.26 -11.38 18.48
N VAL A 205 -7.44 -11.92 18.73
CA VAL A 205 -7.61 -13.05 19.66
C VAL A 205 -8.12 -14.24 18.86
N PHE A 206 -7.42 -15.36 19.01
CA PHE A 206 -7.73 -16.60 18.32
C PHE A 206 -8.11 -17.66 19.35
N VAL A 207 -9.37 -18.11 19.31
CA VAL A 207 -9.94 -19.09 20.25
C VAL A 207 -10.14 -20.42 19.55
N ILE A 208 -9.72 -21.49 20.24
CA ILE A 208 -9.94 -22.88 19.82
C ILE A 208 -10.63 -23.60 20.98
N GLY A 209 -11.76 -24.22 20.71
CA GLY A 209 -12.52 -25.00 21.70
C GLY A 209 -13.78 -25.58 21.08
N ASP A 210 -14.71 -26.02 21.90
CA ASP A 210 -16.02 -26.52 21.49
C ASP A 210 -17.15 -25.71 22.15
N ILE A 211 -18.38 -26.00 21.75
CA ILE A 211 -19.57 -25.29 22.22
C ILE A 211 -20.14 -25.83 23.55
N ASN A 212 -19.61 -26.92 24.11
CA ASN A 212 -20.08 -27.55 25.35
C ASN A 212 -19.39 -26.96 26.60
N THR A 213 -19.29 -25.64 26.62
CA THR A 213 -18.58 -24.85 27.63
C THR A 213 -19.17 -24.95 29.03
N HIS A 214 -18.40 -24.64 30.08
CA HIS A 214 -18.83 -24.65 31.49
C HIS A 214 -18.96 -23.25 32.11
N GLN A 215 -19.36 -23.21 33.38
CA GLN A 215 -19.70 -22.00 34.14
C GLN A 215 -18.58 -20.95 34.05
N ASP A 216 -18.87 -19.76 33.50
CA ASP A 216 -17.85 -18.75 33.15
C ASP A 216 -18.34 -17.30 33.41
N HIS A 217 -19.04 -17.11 34.52
CA HIS A 217 -19.78 -15.90 34.82
C HIS A 217 -18.96 -14.82 35.55
N TYR A 218 -17.73 -15.08 36.01
CA TYR A 218 -16.97 -14.11 36.81
C TYR A 218 -16.28 -13.02 35.96
N ILE A 219 -17.05 -12.26 35.19
CA ILE A 219 -16.55 -11.15 34.34
C ILE A 219 -17.17 -9.82 34.82
N PRO A 220 -16.44 -8.67 34.80
CA PRO A 220 -16.94 -7.42 35.36
C PRO A 220 -18.32 -7.02 34.83
N GLY A 221 -19.25 -6.77 35.75
CA GLY A 221 -20.65 -6.47 35.48
C GLY A 221 -21.61 -7.64 35.71
N ASN A 222 -21.13 -8.87 35.96
CA ASN A 222 -21.99 -9.99 36.33
C ASN A 222 -22.71 -9.75 37.66
N THR A 223 -24.03 -9.95 37.68
CA THR A 223 -24.86 -9.90 38.89
C THR A 223 -25.49 -11.24 39.25
N ILE A 224 -25.26 -12.29 38.47
CA ILE A 224 -25.82 -13.63 38.67
C ILE A 224 -24.94 -14.38 39.65
N THR A 225 -25.53 -14.93 40.71
CA THR A 225 -24.80 -15.64 41.80
C THR A 225 -25.21 -17.10 41.95
N ASN A 226 -26.11 -17.61 41.10
CA ASN A 226 -26.66 -18.96 41.18
C ASN A 226 -26.28 -19.84 39.97
N MET A 227 -25.25 -19.45 39.20
CA MET A 227 -24.78 -20.16 38.01
C MET A 227 -23.25 -20.38 38.03
N GLY A 228 -22.71 -20.76 39.19
CA GLY A 228 -21.30 -21.13 39.36
C GLY A 228 -20.45 -20.05 40.03
N ASP A 229 -20.51 -18.82 39.51
CA ASP A 229 -19.66 -17.73 40.00
C ASP A 229 -20.37 -16.70 40.87
N PRO A 230 -19.64 -15.99 41.74
CA PRO A 230 -20.17 -14.83 42.43
C PRO A 230 -20.36 -13.63 41.49
N ALA A 231 -21.14 -12.65 41.95
CA ALA A 231 -21.28 -11.37 41.26
C ALA A 231 -19.94 -10.63 41.22
N ARG A 232 -19.67 -9.93 40.12
CA ARG A 232 -18.44 -9.14 39.91
C ARG A 232 -18.82 -7.70 39.52
N PRO A 233 -18.37 -6.68 40.28
CA PRO A 233 -18.66 -5.28 39.96
C PRO A 233 -18.20 -4.88 38.55
N VAL A 234 -18.82 -3.83 38.00
CA VAL A 234 -18.38 -3.16 36.77
C VAL A 234 -16.92 -2.73 36.91
N SER A 235 -16.14 -2.89 35.84
CA SER A 235 -14.72 -2.55 35.86
C SER A 235 -14.52 -1.05 36.07
N SER A 236 -13.70 -0.67 37.04
CA SER A 236 -13.45 0.74 37.37
C SER A 236 -12.46 1.44 36.43
N TYR A 237 -11.79 0.70 35.54
CA TYR A 237 -10.75 1.23 34.66
C TYR A 237 -11.30 1.72 33.32
N ASP A 238 -12.16 0.91 32.71
CA ASP A 238 -12.72 1.10 31.37
C ASP A 238 -14.26 1.21 31.39
N ASN A 239 -14.87 1.16 32.59
CA ASN A 239 -16.32 1.13 32.80
C ASN A 239 -17.01 -0.06 32.10
N PHE A 240 -16.29 -1.17 31.90
CA PHE A 240 -16.81 -2.35 31.21
C PHE A 240 -17.83 -3.11 32.07
N ASN A 241 -19.00 -3.36 31.47
CA ASN A 241 -20.09 -4.16 32.01
C ASN A 241 -20.49 -5.24 31.00
N VAL A 242 -20.13 -6.49 31.30
CA VAL A 242 -20.33 -7.61 30.39
C VAL A 242 -21.81 -7.90 30.11
N MET A 243 -22.68 -7.85 31.13
CA MET A 243 -24.11 -8.11 30.95
C MET A 243 -24.73 -7.09 29.99
N GLN A 244 -24.33 -5.82 30.08
CA GLN A 244 -24.82 -4.80 29.15
C GLN A 244 -24.41 -5.08 27.70
N TRP A 245 -23.14 -5.43 27.47
CA TRP A 245 -22.64 -5.73 26.12
C TRP A 245 -23.23 -7.03 25.56
N THR A 246 -23.37 -8.07 26.39
CA THR A 246 -24.06 -9.31 25.99
C THR A 246 -25.54 -9.06 25.71
N ASN A 247 -26.22 -8.21 26.48
CA ASN A 247 -27.60 -7.81 26.18
C ASN A 247 -27.73 -7.07 24.84
N ARG A 248 -26.73 -6.26 24.45
CA ARG A 248 -26.70 -5.62 23.13
C ARG A 248 -26.60 -6.64 22.00
N VAL A 249 -25.75 -7.66 22.15
CA VAL A 249 -25.68 -8.80 21.21
C VAL A 249 -27.06 -9.46 21.08
N GLY A 250 -27.71 -9.77 22.20
CA GLY A 250 -29.07 -10.33 22.21
C GLY A 250 -30.10 -9.45 21.50
N ALA A 251 -30.08 -8.14 21.79
CA ALA A 251 -30.97 -7.16 21.15
C ALA A 251 -30.80 -7.10 19.62
N LEU A 252 -29.54 -7.15 19.14
CA LEU A 252 -29.22 -7.19 17.71
C LEU A 252 -29.69 -8.51 17.07
N GLU A 253 -29.48 -9.66 17.73
CA GLU A 253 -29.97 -10.95 17.23
C GLU A 253 -31.51 -11.04 17.20
N THR A 254 -32.21 -10.35 18.09
CA THR A 254 -33.70 -10.34 18.14
C THR A 254 -34.33 -9.17 17.38
N ASP A 255 -33.52 -8.33 16.73
CA ASP A 255 -33.96 -7.06 16.09
C ASP A 255 -34.82 -6.18 17.02
N THR A 256 -34.44 -6.07 18.31
CA THR A 256 -35.23 -5.40 19.35
C THR A 256 -34.38 -4.42 20.18
N PRO A 257 -34.42 -3.09 19.91
CA PRO A 257 -35.21 -2.42 18.87
C PRO A 257 -34.68 -2.73 17.46
N SER A 258 -35.47 -2.41 16.42
CA SER A 258 -35.10 -2.76 15.04
C SER A 258 -33.73 -2.21 14.66
N ALA A 259 -32.83 -3.13 14.34
CA ALA A 259 -31.43 -2.94 14.01
C ALA A 259 -31.11 -3.37 12.57
N GLY A 260 -32.09 -3.93 11.85
CA GLY A 260 -31.94 -4.35 10.45
C GLY A 260 -31.60 -5.84 10.28
N ASN A 261 -31.69 -6.65 11.33
CA ASN A 261 -31.46 -8.09 11.22
C ASN A 261 -32.61 -8.75 10.44
N SER A 262 -32.29 -9.30 9.26
CA SER A 262 -33.26 -9.93 8.37
C SER A 262 -33.70 -11.34 8.80
N ASN A 263 -33.02 -11.94 9.78
CA ASN A 263 -33.32 -13.26 10.32
C ASN A 263 -33.32 -13.22 11.87
N PRO A 264 -34.28 -12.50 12.49
CA PRO A 264 -34.29 -12.33 13.94
C PRO A 264 -34.55 -13.65 14.67
N LEU A 265 -33.81 -13.87 15.75
CA LEU A 265 -34.03 -14.98 16.69
C LEU A 265 -35.20 -14.68 17.63
N ASP A 266 -35.78 -15.74 18.22
CA ASP A 266 -36.89 -15.61 19.16
C ASP A 266 -36.50 -14.73 20.39
N PRO A 267 -37.19 -13.59 20.60
CA PRO A 267 -36.92 -12.71 21.74
C PRO A 267 -37.04 -13.40 23.11
N SER A 268 -37.86 -14.44 23.24
CA SER A 268 -38.00 -15.19 24.50
C SER A 268 -36.68 -15.88 24.92
N SER A 269 -35.89 -16.25 23.92
CA SER A 269 -34.63 -16.98 24.07
C SER A 269 -33.40 -16.05 24.10
N PHE A 270 -33.42 -14.97 23.30
CA PHE A 270 -32.23 -14.13 23.07
C PHE A 270 -32.27 -12.70 23.63
N LEU A 271 -33.44 -12.17 24.00
CA LEU A 271 -33.49 -10.86 24.66
C LEU A 271 -32.98 -10.97 26.10
N ASN A 272 -32.28 -9.93 26.58
CA ASN A 272 -31.58 -9.93 27.87
C ASN A 272 -30.58 -11.09 28.01
N LEU A 273 -29.87 -11.38 26.92
CA LEU A 273 -28.92 -12.50 26.76
C LEU A 273 -27.90 -12.60 27.91
N GLY A 274 -27.51 -11.49 28.53
CA GLY A 274 -26.60 -11.47 29.67
C GLY A 274 -27.13 -12.11 30.95
N SER A 275 -28.43 -12.42 31.03
CA SER A 275 -29.04 -13.22 32.11
C SER A 275 -29.37 -14.67 31.70
N LYS A 276 -29.06 -15.04 30.45
CA LYS A 276 -29.32 -16.35 29.89
C LYS A 276 -28.06 -17.22 29.98
N LYS A 277 -28.27 -18.52 29.91
CA LYS A 277 -27.22 -19.53 29.90
C LYS A 277 -27.19 -20.30 28.58
N THR A 278 -26.02 -20.79 28.23
CA THR A 278 -25.80 -21.74 27.14
C THR A 278 -25.46 -23.13 27.72
N ALA A 279 -24.69 -23.96 27.02
CA ALA A 279 -24.29 -25.30 27.47
C ALA A 279 -23.74 -25.31 28.91
N ASN A 280 -24.03 -26.37 29.68
CA ASN A 280 -23.53 -26.64 31.04
C ASN A 280 -23.55 -25.47 32.04
N ASN A 281 -24.56 -24.60 31.96
CA ASN A 281 -24.66 -23.36 32.75
C ASN A 281 -23.52 -22.36 32.48
N ALA A 282 -22.91 -22.36 31.30
CA ALA A 282 -22.06 -21.28 30.82
C ALA A 282 -22.89 -20.05 30.43
N SER A 283 -22.24 -18.91 30.35
CA SER A 283 -22.80 -17.62 29.96
C SER A 283 -22.69 -17.37 28.45
N TYR A 284 -23.26 -16.25 27.99
CA TYR A 284 -23.00 -15.68 26.66
C TYR A 284 -21.96 -14.55 26.71
N TYR A 285 -21.17 -14.46 27.78
CA TYR A 285 -20.31 -13.32 28.05
C TYR A 285 -19.17 -13.17 27.06
N MET A 286 -18.63 -14.28 26.52
CA MET A 286 -17.62 -14.22 25.47
C MET A 286 -18.08 -13.34 24.28
N ALA A 287 -19.34 -13.45 23.87
CA ALA A 287 -19.89 -12.63 22.79
C ALA A 287 -19.95 -11.14 23.15
N GLY A 288 -20.34 -10.80 24.39
CA GLY A 288 -20.36 -9.42 24.87
C GLY A 288 -18.96 -8.82 24.98
N VAL A 289 -17.98 -9.57 25.50
CA VAL A 289 -16.58 -9.16 25.56
C VAL A 289 -16.02 -8.94 24.16
N ALA A 290 -16.27 -9.86 23.24
CA ALA A 290 -15.76 -9.80 21.87
C ALA A 290 -16.33 -8.58 21.15
N TYR A 291 -17.65 -8.35 21.27
CA TYR A 291 -18.32 -7.19 20.69
C TYR A 291 -17.78 -5.86 21.25
N TRP A 292 -17.62 -5.77 22.57
CA TRP A 292 -17.05 -4.60 23.23
C TRP A 292 -15.63 -4.30 22.76
N ALA A 293 -14.73 -5.28 22.78
CA ALA A 293 -13.34 -5.08 22.39
C ALA A 293 -13.16 -4.77 20.88
N HIS A 294 -14.15 -5.17 20.07
CA HIS A 294 -14.15 -4.97 18.63
C HIS A 294 -14.74 -3.62 18.19
N THR A 295 -15.72 -3.09 18.93
CA THR A 295 -16.43 -1.85 18.56
C THR A 295 -16.14 -0.67 19.47
N TYR A 296 -15.59 -0.91 20.66
CA TYR A 296 -15.35 0.12 21.67
C TYR A 296 -13.87 0.16 22.09
N GLY A 297 -13.43 1.32 22.57
CA GLY A 297 -12.08 1.50 23.13
C GLY A 297 -11.94 0.75 24.45
N PHE A 298 -11.44 -0.49 24.39
CA PHE A 298 -11.23 -1.33 25.58
C PHE A 298 -10.05 -0.86 26.44
N ARG A 299 -9.22 0.06 25.93
CA ARG A 299 -8.05 0.60 26.62
C ARG A 299 -8.11 2.13 26.67
N PRO A 300 -8.40 2.75 27.83
CA PRO A 300 -8.51 4.21 27.97
C PRO A 300 -7.29 5.02 27.48
N ASP A 301 -6.07 4.50 27.62
CA ASP A 301 -4.84 5.15 27.13
C ASP A 301 -4.56 4.91 25.64
N MET A 302 -5.31 4.02 24.99
CA MET A 302 -5.28 3.75 23.54
C MET A 302 -6.72 3.56 23.02
N PRO A 303 -7.54 4.63 23.00
CA PRO A 303 -8.99 4.53 22.80
C PRO A 303 -9.39 3.99 21.41
N ASP A 304 -8.48 4.03 20.44
CA ASP A 304 -8.68 3.49 19.08
C ASP A 304 -8.22 2.05 18.90
N ALA A 305 -7.58 1.45 19.92
CA ALA A 305 -7.21 0.04 19.86
C ALA A 305 -8.47 -0.83 19.80
N ARG A 306 -8.47 -1.79 18.87
CA ARG A 306 -9.53 -2.79 18.71
C ARG A 306 -8.94 -4.19 18.71
N VAL A 307 -9.80 -5.17 19.00
CA VAL A 307 -9.49 -6.60 18.90
C VAL A 307 -10.40 -7.24 17.86
N THR A 308 -9.82 -7.99 16.93
CA THR A 308 -10.57 -8.87 16.04
C THR A 308 -10.49 -10.31 16.56
N THR A 309 -11.65 -10.94 16.70
CA THR A 309 -11.80 -12.28 17.27
C THR A 309 -11.95 -13.31 16.16
N PHE A 310 -11.16 -14.38 16.21
CA PHE A 310 -11.33 -15.57 15.38
C PHE A 310 -11.67 -16.76 16.27
N VAL A 311 -12.57 -17.61 15.80
CA VAL A 311 -13.05 -18.76 16.59
C VAL A 311 -13.04 -20.01 15.74
N ILE A 312 -12.42 -21.07 16.28
CA ILE A 312 -12.54 -22.43 15.76
C ILE A 312 -13.36 -23.26 16.74
N ASP A 313 -14.47 -23.80 16.25
CA ASP A 313 -15.28 -24.83 16.90
C ASP A 313 -14.81 -26.22 16.47
N VAL A 314 -14.29 -27.02 17.41
CA VAL A 314 -13.81 -28.39 17.16
C VAL A 314 -14.93 -29.42 17.03
N ASN A 315 -16.19 -28.99 17.09
CA ASN A 315 -17.38 -29.79 16.80
C ASN A 315 -17.50 -31.07 17.64
N GLU A 316 -17.26 -30.97 18.95
CA GLU A 316 -17.38 -32.10 19.88
C GLU A 316 -18.80 -32.71 19.80
N TYR A 317 -18.87 -34.04 19.66
CA TYR A 317 -20.11 -34.80 19.42
C TYR A 317 -20.88 -34.46 18.12
N GLY A 318 -20.33 -33.60 17.27
CA GLY A 318 -20.97 -33.17 16.04
C GLY A 318 -20.71 -34.06 14.83
N ASN A 319 -21.48 -33.82 13.76
CA ASN A 319 -21.44 -34.58 12.51
C ASN A 319 -20.79 -33.81 11.34
N GLY A 320 -20.10 -32.70 11.64
CA GLY A 320 -19.50 -31.84 10.61
C GLY A 320 -20.44 -30.81 9.97
N THR A 321 -21.69 -30.65 10.44
CA THR A 321 -22.63 -29.66 9.91
C THR A 321 -22.85 -28.46 10.84
N VAL A 322 -23.30 -27.35 10.27
CA VAL A 322 -23.62 -26.10 11.00
C VAL A 322 -25.13 -25.94 11.13
N GLY A 323 -25.67 -26.29 12.30
CA GLY A 323 -27.08 -26.14 12.65
C GLY A 323 -27.34 -24.97 13.61
N ASP A 324 -28.58 -24.90 14.12
CA ASP A 324 -28.99 -23.85 15.06
C ASP A 324 -28.15 -23.87 16.34
N THR A 325 -27.79 -25.05 16.85
CA THR A 325 -26.93 -25.21 18.03
C THR A 325 -25.59 -24.48 17.87
N GLN A 326 -24.93 -24.61 16.71
CA GLN A 326 -23.70 -23.89 16.43
C GLN A 326 -23.96 -22.40 16.25
N ARG A 327 -24.96 -22.01 15.45
CA ARG A 327 -25.28 -20.60 15.13
C ARG A 327 -25.72 -19.78 16.35
N GLN A 328 -26.28 -20.45 17.35
CA GLN A 328 -26.78 -19.87 18.60
C GLN A 328 -25.81 -20.02 19.77
N SER A 329 -24.60 -20.56 19.53
CA SER A 329 -23.56 -20.74 20.54
C SER A 329 -22.83 -19.43 20.87
N GLN A 330 -22.24 -19.35 22.06
CA GLN A 330 -21.41 -18.21 22.43
C GLN A 330 -20.17 -18.05 21.52
N PHE A 331 -19.61 -19.14 21.00
CA PHE A 331 -18.49 -19.16 20.05
C PHE A 331 -18.84 -18.45 18.74
N PHE A 332 -20.00 -18.80 18.18
CA PHE A 332 -20.46 -18.26 16.92
C PHE A 332 -20.77 -16.76 17.03
N LEU A 333 -21.45 -16.35 18.10
CA LEU A 333 -21.75 -14.94 18.37
C LEU A 333 -20.48 -14.15 18.65
N ALA A 334 -19.52 -14.70 19.40
CA ALA A 334 -18.25 -14.04 19.65
C ALA A 334 -17.44 -13.80 18.37
N ALA A 335 -17.44 -14.75 17.43
CA ALA A 335 -16.86 -14.51 16.11
C ALA A 335 -17.65 -13.41 15.37
N LYS A 336 -18.97 -13.57 15.23
CA LYS A 336 -19.83 -12.63 14.48
C LYS A 336 -19.66 -11.19 14.94
N TYR A 337 -19.80 -10.93 16.24
CA TYR A 337 -19.76 -9.58 16.80
C TYR A 337 -18.34 -9.11 17.15
N GLY A 338 -17.40 -10.03 17.35
CA GLY A 338 -16.00 -9.72 17.66
C GLY A 338 -15.12 -9.54 16.43
N GLY A 339 -15.67 -9.65 15.23
CA GLY A 339 -14.87 -9.52 14.01
C GLY A 339 -15.70 -9.32 12.75
N PHE A 340 -16.81 -8.59 12.81
CA PHE A 340 -17.44 -8.09 11.58
C PHE A 340 -16.62 -6.90 11.03
N ILE A 341 -16.98 -6.40 9.86
CA ILE A 341 -16.30 -5.26 9.24
C ILE A 341 -17.14 -4.01 9.48
N ASP A 342 -16.90 -3.33 10.60
CA ASP A 342 -17.57 -2.08 10.99
C ASP A 342 -17.05 -0.88 10.16
N SER A 343 -17.34 -0.88 8.86
CA SER A 343 -16.81 0.13 7.93
C SER A 343 -17.42 1.51 8.14
N ASN A 344 -18.58 1.58 8.80
CA ASN A 344 -19.35 2.79 9.03
C ASN A 344 -19.26 3.31 10.47
N GLY A 345 -18.68 2.53 11.39
CA GLY A 345 -18.44 2.91 12.78
C GLY A 345 -19.71 2.98 13.62
N ASP A 346 -20.78 2.30 13.21
CA ASP A 346 -22.04 2.27 13.95
C ASP A 346 -22.14 1.10 14.93
N GLY A 347 -21.19 0.16 14.85
CA GLY A 347 -21.14 -1.02 15.69
C GLY A 347 -22.25 -2.04 15.36
N ASN A 348 -22.90 -1.98 14.21
CA ASN A 348 -24.04 -2.82 13.85
C ASN A 348 -23.75 -3.67 12.60
N PRO A 349 -23.56 -5.00 12.75
CA PRO A 349 -23.20 -5.88 11.63
C PRO A 349 -24.29 -6.04 10.56
N PHE A 350 -25.52 -5.58 10.83
CA PHE A 350 -26.65 -5.72 9.92
C PHE A 350 -26.87 -4.47 9.06
N GLN A 351 -26.11 -3.40 9.30
CA GLN A 351 -26.27 -2.12 8.63
C GLN A 351 -24.99 -1.79 7.88
N ALA A 352 -24.98 -2.10 6.58
CA ALA A 352 -23.84 -1.79 5.73
C ALA A 352 -24.02 -0.43 5.05
N ARG A 353 -22.91 0.26 4.76
CA ARG A 353 -22.92 1.36 3.79
C ARG A 353 -23.10 0.79 2.39
N SER A 354 -24.23 1.10 1.75
CA SER A 354 -24.37 0.86 0.32
C SER A 354 -23.46 1.78 -0.49
N GLN A 355 -23.28 1.44 -1.76
CA GLN A 355 -22.41 2.18 -2.68
C GLN A 355 -22.82 3.65 -2.88
N ASP A 356 -24.04 4.04 -2.54
CA ASP A 356 -24.55 5.41 -2.57
C ASP A 356 -24.35 6.18 -1.26
N GLY A 357 -23.69 5.57 -0.28
CA GLY A 357 -23.42 6.14 1.04
C GLY A 357 -24.61 6.09 2.00
N SER A 358 -25.76 5.55 1.59
CA SER A 358 -26.88 5.26 2.48
C SER A 358 -26.62 4.00 3.31
N THR A 359 -27.35 3.86 4.42
CA THR A 359 -27.30 2.66 5.26
C THR A 359 -28.34 1.67 4.75
N VAL A 360 -27.91 0.45 4.43
CA VAL A 360 -28.78 -0.64 3.98
C VAL A 360 -28.71 -1.82 4.93
N ASN A 361 -29.86 -2.46 5.15
CA ASN A 361 -29.95 -3.64 6.01
C ASN A 361 -29.50 -4.89 5.23
N ASN A 362 -28.33 -5.45 5.52
CA ASN A 362 -27.83 -6.70 4.93
C ASN A 362 -26.73 -7.36 5.81
N ASN A 363 -26.29 -8.55 5.42
CA ASN A 363 -25.29 -9.34 6.18
C ASN A 363 -23.84 -9.21 5.67
N SER A 364 -23.56 -8.25 4.78
CA SER A 364 -22.28 -8.19 4.06
C SER A 364 -21.06 -7.88 4.94
N GLU A 365 -21.27 -7.29 6.12
CA GLU A 365 -20.18 -6.94 7.03
C GLU A 365 -19.64 -8.15 7.82
N TRP A 366 -20.41 -9.23 7.96
CA TRP A 366 -20.03 -10.35 8.82
C TRP A 366 -20.07 -11.71 8.11
N GLU A 367 -20.88 -11.88 7.07
CA GLU A 367 -21.15 -13.17 6.45
C GLU A 367 -19.99 -13.66 5.54
N ALA A 368 -19.67 -14.95 5.66
CA ALA A 368 -18.74 -15.66 4.82
C ALA A 368 -19.35 -15.96 3.44
N SER A 369 -18.51 -15.95 2.40
CA SER A 369 -18.93 -16.40 1.07
C SER A 369 -19.29 -17.90 1.06
N PRO A 370 -20.32 -18.32 0.31
CA PRO A 370 -21.21 -17.48 -0.50
C PRO A 370 -22.26 -16.74 0.34
N THR A 371 -22.74 -15.59 -0.16
CA THR A 371 -23.85 -14.84 0.45
C THR A 371 -25.05 -15.76 0.71
N GLY A 372 -25.65 -15.65 1.89
CA GLY A 372 -26.69 -16.55 2.39
C GLY A 372 -26.16 -17.78 3.16
N SER A 373 -24.84 -17.91 3.39
CA SER A 373 -24.26 -18.96 4.24
C SER A 373 -24.71 -18.84 5.70
N ASN A 374 -25.00 -17.61 6.13
CA ASN A 374 -25.31 -17.20 7.48
C ASN A 374 -24.21 -17.64 8.47
N ILE A 375 -22.94 -17.71 8.03
CA ILE A 375 -21.76 -18.11 8.83
C ILE A 375 -20.79 -16.93 8.87
N PRO A 376 -20.21 -16.54 10.02
CA PRO A 376 -19.22 -15.48 10.09
C PRO A 376 -17.93 -15.83 9.35
N TYR A 377 -17.34 -14.89 8.61
CA TYR A 377 -16.10 -15.16 7.84
C TYR A 377 -14.87 -15.50 8.69
N ASN A 378 -14.93 -15.18 9.98
CA ASN A 378 -13.94 -15.37 11.04
C ASN A 378 -14.32 -16.50 12.03
N TRP A 379 -15.38 -17.26 11.73
CA TRP A 379 -15.75 -18.49 12.43
C TRP A 379 -15.47 -19.71 11.56
N PHE A 380 -14.95 -20.77 12.16
CA PHE A 380 -14.62 -22.00 11.44
C PHE A 380 -15.04 -23.24 12.21
N LEU A 381 -15.64 -24.20 11.51
CA LEU A 381 -15.91 -25.53 12.02
C LEU A 381 -14.76 -26.47 11.67
N ALA A 382 -14.15 -27.10 12.67
CA ALA A 382 -12.95 -27.90 12.51
C ALA A 382 -13.00 -29.24 13.29
N GLY A 383 -14.03 -30.04 13.04
CA GLY A 383 -14.16 -31.38 13.65
C GLY A 383 -13.22 -32.46 13.12
N GLN A 384 -12.29 -32.10 12.22
CA GLN A 384 -11.30 -33.02 11.63
C GLN A 384 -9.95 -32.31 11.48
N PRO A 385 -8.81 -33.02 11.57
CA PRO A 385 -7.47 -32.41 11.51
C PRO A 385 -7.21 -31.52 10.29
N ASP A 386 -7.64 -31.93 9.10
CA ASP A 386 -7.44 -31.14 7.87
C ASP A 386 -8.23 -29.82 7.89
N ALA A 387 -9.45 -29.85 8.43
CA ALA A 387 -10.28 -28.66 8.59
C ALA A 387 -9.64 -27.69 9.61
N MET A 388 -9.05 -28.21 10.68
CA MET A 388 -8.31 -27.41 11.66
C MET A 388 -7.11 -26.71 11.01
N ILE A 389 -6.26 -27.45 10.29
CA ILE A 389 -5.10 -26.89 9.59
C ILE A 389 -5.52 -25.83 8.57
N SER A 390 -6.56 -26.10 7.78
CA SER A 390 -7.11 -25.17 6.79
C SER A 390 -7.62 -23.88 7.44
N SER A 391 -8.34 -24.01 8.57
CA SER A 391 -8.89 -22.88 9.31
C SER A 391 -7.78 -21.99 9.88
N ILE A 392 -6.78 -22.59 10.53
CA ILE A 392 -5.63 -21.84 11.06
C ILE A 392 -4.90 -21.11 9.93
N LYS A 393 -4.65 -21.73 8.78
CA LYS A 393 -4.03 -21.05 7.63
C LYS A 393 -4.86 -19.87 7.13
N LYS A 394 -6.17 -20.05 7.01
CA LYS A 394 -7.08 -19.01 6.54
C LYS A 394 -7.10 -17.82 7.50
N ILE A 395 -7.10 -18.07 8.81
CA ILE A 395 -6.97 -17.04 9.85
C ILE A 395 -5.67 -16.26 9.66
N PHE A 396 -4.51 -16.93 9.60
CA PHE A 396 -3.23 -16.25 9.44
C PHE A 396 -3.14 -15.47 8.12
N THR A 397 -3.70 -16.00 7.03
CA THR A 397 -3.79 -15.30 5.74
C THR A 397 -4.62 -14.02 5.87
N GLN A 398 -5.80 -14.09 6.51
CA GLN A 398 -6.66 -12.92 6.76
C GLN A 398 -5.99 -11.88 7.66
N ILE A 399 -5.20 -12.33 8.64
CA ILE A 399 -4.44 -11.42 9.52
C ILE A 399 -3.36 -10.68 8.74
N THR A 400 -2.69 -11.33 7.79
CA THR A 400 -1.57 -10.73 7.05
C THR A 400 -1.95 -10.03 5.73
N SER A 401 -3.21 -10.12 5.29
CA SER A 401 -3.62 -9.81 3.90
C SER A 401 -3.69 -8.33 3.51
N TYR A 402 -3.09 -7.38 4.23
CA TYR A 402 -3.23 -5.99 3.79
C TYR A 402 -2.19 -4.98 4.30
N ALA A 403 -1.42 -4.43 3.36
CA ALA A 403 -0.74 -3.15 3.47
C ALA A 403 -1.09 -2.29 2.24
N GLY A 404 -1.56 -1.06 2.49
CA GLY A 404 -1.87 -0.10 1.42
C GLY A 404 -0.64 0.36 0.65
N THR A 405 -0.84 0.96 -0.52
CA THR A 405 0.22 1.51 -1.40
C THR A 405 0.20 3.05 -1.39
N LEU A 406 1.37 3.68 -1.56
CA LEU A 406 1.48 5.13 -1.80
C LEU A 406 1.30 5.49 -3.29
N ALA A 407 1.35 4.49 -4.17
CA ALA A 407 1.19 4.66 -5.59
C ALA A 407 -0.21 5.19 -5.95
N GLY A 408 -0.29 6.01 -6.99
CA GLY A 408 -1.55 6.40 -7.62
C GLY A 408 -2.23 5.22 -8.34
N VAL A 409 -3.46 5.44 -8.80
CA VAL A 409 -4.23 4.48 -9.63
C VAL A 409 -4.29 4.93 -11.09
N ALA A 410 -4.45 3.98 -12.01
CA ALA A 410 -4.79 4.28 -13.40
C ALA A 410 -6.27 4.04 -13.70
N LEU A 411 -6.80 4.78 -14.67
CA LEU A 411 -8.13 4.57 -15.23
C LEU A 411 -8.03 4.08 -16.67
N SER A 412 -8.93 3.17 -17.08
CA SER A 412 -9.01 2.75 -18.49
C SER A 412 -9.63 3.81 -19.40
N ASN A 413 -10.35 4.78 -18.83
CA ASN A 413 -10.94 5.92 -19.55
C ASN A 413 -11.08 7.14 -18.62
N GLY A 414 -10.82 8.33 -19.14
CA GLY A 414 -11.02 9.60 -18.41
C GLY A 414 -12.49 10.04 -18.33
N ARG A 415 -13.42 9.31 -18.96
CA ARG A 415 -14.86 9.54 -18.91
C ARG A 415 -15.59 8.23 -18.67
N ILE A 416 -16.56 8.25 -17.75
CA ILE A 416 -17.49 7.14 -17.54
C ILE A 416 -18.83 7.42 -18.21
N THR A 417 -19.13 6.64 -19.25
CA THR A 417 -20.36 6.76 -20.06
C THR A 417 -21.39 5.67 -19.76
N THR A 418 -21.01 4.60 -19.05
CA THR A 418 -21.85 3.43 -18.81
C THR A 418 -22.39 3.38 -17.38
N THR A 419 -23.65 2.99 -17.22
CA THR A 419 -24.33 2.80 -15.93
C THR A 419 -24.29 1.35 -15.43
N THR A 420 -23.64 0.44 -16.16
CA THR A 420 -23.61 -1.01 -15.86
C THR A 420 -22.18 -1.57 -15.79
N SER A 421 -21.99 -2.60 -14.95
CA SER A 421 -20.70 -3.25 -14.63
C SER A 421 -20.21 -4.28 -15.67
N THR A 422 -20.67 -4.19 -16.92
CA THR A 422 -20.42 -5.21 -17.95
C THR A 422 -19.15 -4.95 -18.78
N SER A 423 -18.65 -5.99 -19.45
CA SER A 423 -17.52 -5.96 -20.38
C SER A 423 -17.57 -4.75 -21.32
N GLY A 424 -16.53 -3.90 -21.27
CA GLY A 424 -16.46 -2.61 -21.96
C GLY A 424 -16.65 -1.37 -21.08
N GLY A 425 -16.86 -1.54 -19.77
CA GLY A 425 -16.93 -0.45 -18.78
C GLY A 425 -15.60 0.26 -18.50
N THR A 426 -15.64 1.33 -17.70
CA THR A 426 -14.42 2.01 -17.21
C THR A 426 -13.86 1.25 -16.01
N PHE A 427 -12.56 1.01 -15.97
CA PHE A 427 -11.87 0.30 -14.90
C PHE A 427 -10.91 1.22 -14.16
N VAL A 428 -10.75 0.99 -12.86
CA VAL A 428 -9.63 1.48 -12.07
C VAL A 428 -8.66 0.33 -11.81
N TYR A 429 -7.38 0.57 -12.07
CA TYR A 429 -6.29 -0.37 -11.83
C TYR A 429 -5.60 0.01 -10.53
N THR A 430 -5.67 -0.88 -9.54
CA THR A 430 -5.16 -0.64 -8.18
C THR A 430 -3.94 -1.52 -7.92
N PRO A 431 -2.73 -0.94 -7.76
CA PRO A 431 -1.58 -1.68 -7.27
C PRO A 431 -1.72 -1.94 -5.75
N GLY A 432 -0.93 -2.86 -5.22
CA GLY A 432 -0.87 -3.11 -3.79
C GLY A 432 0.06 -4.25 -3.42
N PHE A 433 0.14 -4.51 -2.12
CA PHE A 433 0.91 -5.61 -1.56
C PHE A 433 0.29 -6.11 -0.24
N ASP A 434 0.73 -7.29 0.20
CA ASP A 434 0.43 -7.81 1.53
C ASP A 434 1.65 -7.73 2.45
N GLN A 435 1.51 -8.13 3.71
CA GLN A 435 2.63 -8.08 4.67
C GLN A 435 3.78 -9.05 4.32
N GLN A 436 3.61 -9.90 3.32
CA GLN A 436 4.62 -10.80 2.78
C GLN A 436 5.39 -10.18 1.59
N TRP A 437 5.05 -8.94 1.21
CA TRP A 437 5.54 -8.27 0.01
C TRP A 437 5.15 -9.02 -1.28
N ASN A 438 4.01 -9.71 -1.27
CA ASN A 438 3.45 -10.25 -2.50
C ASN A 438 2.79 -9.12 -3.28
N GLY A 439 3.09 -9.04 -4.57
CA GLY A 439 2.49 -8.09 -5.48
C GLY A 439 1.06 -8.38 -5.83
N ARG A 440 0.29 -7.30 -5.93
CA ARG A 440 -1.07 -7.30 -6.42
C ARG A 440 -1.28 -6.18 -7.43
N LEU A 441 -1.91 -6.50 -8.56
CA LEU A 441 -2.49 -5.50 -9.45
C LEU A 441 -3.89 -5.96 -9.85
N ALA A 442 -4.90 -5.24 -9.40
CA ALA A 442 -6.30 -5.61 -9.60
C ALA A 442 -7.02 -4.58 -10.48
N ALA A 443 -7.90 -5.07 -11.35
CA ALA A 443 -8.81 -4.23 -12.13
C ALA A 443 -10.21 -4.27 -11.53
N TYR A 444 -10.68 -3.12 -11.08
CA TYR A 444 -12.03 -2.95 -10.56
C TYR A 444 -12.88 -2.16 -11.55
N PRO A 445 -14.07 -2.66 -11.94
CA PRO A 445 -15.04 -1.86 -12.66
C PRO A 445 -15.44 -0.62 -11.84
N LEU A 446 -15.45 0.54 -12.47
CA LEU A 446 -16.13 1.72 -11.97
C LEU A 446 -17.60 1.65 -12.38
N VAL A 447 -18.48 1.75 -11.39
CA VAL A 447 -19.93 1.75 -11.56
C VAL A 447 -20.43 3.17 -11.33
N ARG A 448 -21.30 3.64 -12.22
CA ARG A 448 -21.98 4.92 -12.08
C ARG A 448 -23.46 4.72 -11.79
N ASN A 449 -23.92 5.26 -10.67
CA ASN A 449 -25.34 5.34 -10.33
C ASN A 449 -25.73 6.82 -10.16
N GLY A 450 -26.41 7.40 -11.17
CA GLY A 450 -26.72 8.83 -11.20
C GLY A 450 -25.46 9.70 -11.30
N THR A 451 -25.18 10.52 -10.30
CA THR A 451 -23.94 11.30 -10.16
C THR A 451 -22.88 10.58 -9.33
N THR A 452 -23.22 9.52 -8.60
CA THR A 452 -22.29 8.79 -7.73
C THR A 452 -21.49 7.76 -8.50
N ILE A 453 -20.19 7.64 -8.18
CA ILE A 453 -19.26 6.66 -8.74
C ILE A 453 -18.82 5.74 -7.61
N SER A 454 -18.78 4.44 -7.84
CA SER A 454 -18.26 3.44 -6.90
C SER A 454 -17.34 2.45 -7.62
N THR A 455 -16.47 1.78 -6.87
CA THR A 455 -15.74 0.60 -7.36
C THR A 455 -16.52 -0.67 -7.01
N ALA A 456 -16.52 -1.66 -7.90
CA ALA A 456 -17.03 -2.98 -7.55
C ALA A 456 -16.26 -3.59 -6.37
N SER A 457 -16.90 -4.45 -5.57
CA SER A 457 -16.27 -5.13 -4.43
C SER A 457 -15.29 -6.23 -4.85
N THR A 458 -15.50 -6.83 -6.03
CA THR A 458 -14.66 -7.89 -6.59
C THR A 458 -13.94 -7.38 -7.83
N PRO A 459 -12.62 -7.59 -7.95
CA PRO A 459 -11.91 -7.25 -9.18
C PRO A 459 -12.29 -8.21 -10.32
N THR A 460 -12.32 -7.70 -11.55
CA THR A 460 -12.53 -8.52 -12.75
C THR A 460 -11.37 -9.47 -13.00
N TRP A 461 -10.16 -9.01 -12.71
CA TRP A 461 -8.95 -9.81 -12.75
C TRP A 461 -7.93 -9.28 -11.74
N GLU A 462 -7.01 -10.14 -11.33
CA GLU A 462 -5.87 -9.81 -10.46
C GLU A 462 -4.61 -10.46 -11.04
N ALA A 463 -3.64 -9.64 -11.46
CA ALA A 463 -2.51 -10.07 -12.27
C ALA A 463 -1.52 -10.96 -11.51
N GLY A 464 -1.30 -10.74 -10.21
CA GLY A 464 -0.39 -11.55 -9.40
C GLY A 464 -0.84 -13.01 -9.29
N SER A 465 -2.13 -13.22 -9.04
CA SER A 465 -2.80 -14.53 -9.00
C SER A 465 -2.80 -15.20 -10.36
N LEU A 466 -3.11 -14.47 -11.44
CA LEU A 466 -3.07 -14.99 -12.80
C LEU A 466 -1.66 -15.41 -13.22
N LEU A 467 -0.66 -14.58 -12.96
CA LEU A 467 0.75 -14.89 -13.25
C LEU A 467 1.22 -16.09 -12.43
N THR A 468 0.90 -16.13 -11.14
CA THR A 468 1.26 -17.24 -10.25
C THR A 468 0.64 -18.56 -10.71
N THR A 469 -0.63 -18.54 -11.13
CA THR A 469 -1.32 -19.71 -11.67
C THR A 469 -0.71 -20.16 -13.00
N ALA A 470 -0.38 -19.21 -13.89
CA ALA A 470 0.24 -19.51 -15.17
C ALA A 470 1.61 -20.20 -15.01
N MET A 471 2.42 -19.78 -14.03
CA MET A 471 3.73 -20.37 -13.77
C MET A 471 3.66 -21.77 -13.14
N GLN A 472 2.51 -22.19 -12.59
CA GLN A 472 2.32 -23.54 -12.05
C GLN A 472 1.97 -24.59 -13.13
N GLN A 473 1.55 -24.18 -14.33
CA GLN A 473 1.17 -25.12 -15.39
C GLN A 473 2.38 -25.75 -16.10
N LYS A 474 2.17 -26.92 -16.73
CA LYS A 474 3.20 -27.81 -17.32
C LYS A 474 4.12 -27.16 -18.38
N ASN A 475 3.79 -25.96 -18.86
CA ASN A 475 4.59 -25.17 -19.81
C ASN A 475 5.41 -24.01 -19.16
N GLY A 476 5.27 -23.79 -17.85
CA GLY A 476 6.20 -23.06 -16.97
C GLY A 476 6.71 -21.67 -17.41
N PRO A 477 7.82 -21.19 -16.79
CA PRO A 477 8.49 -19.91 -17.12
C PRO A 477 9.21 -19.92 -18.47
N THR A 478 9.29 -21.06 -19.15
CA THR A 478 9.97 -21.24 -20.43
C THR A 478 9.31 -20.42 -21.54
N ASN A 479 7.97 -20.29 -21.52
CA ASN A 479 7.21 -19.50 -22.50
C ASN A 479 6.93 -18.06 -22.07
N ARG A 480 7.39 -17.64 -20.87
CA ARG A 480 7.20 -16.27 -20.39
C ARG A 480 8.06 -15.30 -21.22
N ALA A 481 7.45 -14.29 -21.81
CA ALA A 481 8.16 -13.30 -22.63
C ALA A 481 8.86 -12.26 -21.73
N VAL A 482 10.07 -12.60 -21.28
CA VAL A 482 10.89 -11.71 -20.43
C VAL A 482 12.12 -11.25 -21.22
N TYR A 483 12.35 -9.94 -21.25
CA TYR A 483 13.44 -9.30 -21.97
C TYR A 483 14.30 -8.45 -21.04
N THR A 484 15.52 -8.14 -21.45
CA THR A 484 16.47 -7.30 -20.72
C THR A 484 17.38 -6.54 -21.68
N LEU A 485 18.15 -5.60 -21.17
CA LEU A 485 19.25 -4.97 -21.91
C LEU A 485 20.55 -5.75 -21.67
N LYS A 486 21.26 -6.12 -22.73
CA LYS A 486 22.55 -6.80 -22.62
C LYS A 486 23.65 -5.77 -22.28
N SER A 487 24.40 -6.00 -21.21
CA SER A 487 25.32 -4.97 -20.67
C SER A 487 26.55 -4.67 -21.54
N ASP A 488 26.91 -5.54 -22.48
CA ASP A 488 28.09 -5.41 -23.35
C ASP A 488 27.76 -4.81 -24.72
N THR A 489 26.61 -5.17 -25.30
CA THR A 489 26.17 -4.68 -26.60
C THR A 489 25.18 -3.52 -26.50
N LEU A 490 24.68 -3.19 -25.30
CA LEU A 490 23.68 -2.14 -25.03
C LEU A 490 22.42 -2.26 -25.90
N ALA A 491 22.04 -3.51 -26.21
CA ALA A 491 20.88 -3.84 -27.04
C ALA A 491 19.99 -4.82 -26.30
N GLY A 492 18.69 -4.82 -26.63
CA GLY A 492 17.76 -5.76 -26.05
C GLY A 492 18.09 -7.21 -26.36
N THR A 493 17.78 -8.09 -25.42
CA THR A 493 17.97 -9.53 -25.54
C THR A 493 16.89 -10.26 -24.73
N PRO A 494 16.50 -11.49 -25.09
CA PRO A 494 15.70 -12.32 -24.20
C PRO A 494 16.42 -12.51 -22.85
N PHE A 495 15.69 -12.40 -21.75
CA PHE A 495 16.22 -12.64 -20.40
C PHE A 495 16.37 -14.14 -20.16
N THR A 496 17.36 -14.75 -20.81
CA THR A 496 17.74 -16.15 -20.69
C THR A 496 19.22 -16.24 -20.38
N TRP A 497 19.68 -17.36 -19.80
CA TRP A 497 21.09 -17.51 -19.43
C TRP A 497 22.05 -17.28 -20.61
N ALA A 498 21.71 -17.82 -21.78
CA ALA A 498 22.49 -17.62 -23.01
C ALA A 498 22.30 -16.22 -23.64
N GLY A 499 21.22 -15.52 -23.33
CA GLY A 499 20.91 -14.20 -23.88
C GLY A 499 21.63 -13.04 -23.17
N ILE A 500 21.94 -13.19 -21.88
CA ILE A 500 22.61 -12.16 -21.06
C ILE A 500 24.14 -12.18 -21.22
N SER A 501 24.81 -11.06 -20.91
CA SER A 501 26.28 -10.93 -21.00
C SER A 501 27.01 -11.77 -19.94
N LEU A 502 28.30 -12.03 -20.16
CA LEU A 502 29.14 -12.70 -19.15
C LEU A 502 29.23 -11.92 -17.83
N ALA A 503 29.19 -10.58 -17.88
CA ALA A 503 29.17 -9.74 -16.69
C ALA A 503 27.87 -9.93 -15.90
N GLN A 504 26.73 -9.96 -16.58
CA GLN A 504 25.43 -10.24 -15.98
C GLN A 504 25.35 -11.67 -15.41
N GLN A 505 25.88 -12.67 -16.13
CA GLN A 505 25.97 -14.05 -15.64
C GLN A 505 26.80 -14.14 -14.35
N LYS A 506 27.91 -13.41 -14.27
CA LYS A 506 28.74 -13.34 -13.06
C LYS A 506 27.98 -12.76 -11.87
N LEU A 507 27.20 -11.69 -12.07
CA LEU A 507 26.36 -11.10 -11.02
C LEU A 507 25.33 -12.12 -10.51
N LEU A 508 24.59 -12.78 -11.40
CA LEU A 508 23.60 -13.79 -11.03
C LEU A 508 24.20 -15.07 -10.43
N SER A 509 25.47 -15.35 -10.70
CA SER A 509 26.21 -16.46 -10.08
C SER A 509 26.68 -16.14 -8.65
N THR A 510 26.40 -14.95 -8.11
CA THR A 510 26.79 -14.60 -6.74
C THR A 510 25.70 -15.02 -5.75
N ASN A 511 26.07 -15.79 -4.74
CA ASN A 511 25.18 -16.13 -3.64
C ASN A 511 24.89 -14.89 -2.78
N PRO A 512 23.61 -14.46 -2.63
CA PRO A 512 23.27 -13.23 -1.93
C PRO A 512 23.57 -13.29 -0.43
N ASP A 513 23.53 -14.48 0.18
CA ASP A 513 23.68 -14.68 1.62
C ASP A 513 25.15 -14.77 2.04
N ARG A 514 26.04 -15.22 1.13
CA ARG A 514 27.47 -15.42 1.39
C ARG A 514 28.38 -14.43 0.66
N GLY A 515 27.87 -13.74 -0.36
CA GLY A 515 28.67 -12.85 -1.22
C GLY A 515 29.69 -13.58 -2.11
N THR A 516 29.63 -14.92 -2.21
CA THR A 516 30.57 -15.74 -2.98
C THR A 516 29.95 -16.24 -4.27
N VAL A 517 30.75 -16.39 -5.33
CA VAL A 517 30.30 -16.99 -6.61
C VAL A 517 30.01 -18.48 -6.42
N ASP A 518 28.89 -18.96 -6.97
CA ASP A 518 28.46 -20.35 -7.03
C ASP A 518 27.95 -20.72 -8.44
N SER A 519 27.54 -21.97 -8.63
CA SER A 519 27.04 -22.49 -9.91
C SER A 519 25.54 -22.31 -10.13
N ASN A 520 24.84 -21.55 -9.27
CA ASN A 520 23.38 -21.48 -9.28
C ASN A 520 22.82 -20.37 -10.18
N GLY A 521 23.67 -19.64 -10.92
CA GLY A 521 23.27 -18.54 -11.80
C GLY A 521 22.10 -18.87 -12.75
N PRO A 522 22.15 -19.96 -13.53
CA PRO A 522 21.04 -20.37 -14.40
C PRO A 522 19.74 -20.63 -13.63
N ALA A 523 19.84 -21.26 -12.45
CA ALA A 523 18.68 -21.55 -11.60
C ALA A 523 18.09 -20.27 -10.99
N ARG A 524 18.93 -19.30 -10.57
CA ARG A 524 18.46 -17.98 -10.10
C ARG A 524 17.72 -17.23 -11.21
N LEU A 525 18.25 -17.25 -12.43
CA LEU A 525 17.57 -16.64 -13.57
C LEU A 525 16.21 -17.32 -13.84
N ALA A 526 16.16 -18.65 -13.81
CA ALA A 526 14.90 -19.38 -13.95
C ALA A 526 13.90 -18.98 -12.85
N TYR A 527 14.35 -18.87 -11.59
CA TYR A 527 13.54 -18.40 -10.47
C TYR A 527 12.97 -17.00 -10.69
N LEU A 528 13.79 -16.05 -11.15
CA LEU A 528 13.36 -14.69 -11.48
C LEU A 528 12.30 -14.70 -12.61
N ARG A 529 12.44 -15.59 -13.59
CA ARG A 529 11.41 -15.80 -14.63
C ARG A 529 10.12 -16.44 -14.10
N GLY A 530 10.10 -16.94 -12.87
CA GLY A 530 8.93 -17.53 -12.24
C GLY A 530 9.05 -19.04 -11.99
N ASP A 531 10.21 -19.65 -12.24
CA ASP A 531 10.45 -21.05 -11.87
C ASP A 531 10.40 -21.22 -10.35
N ARG A 532 9.64 -22.21 -9.92
CA ARG A 532 9.48 -22.55 -8.51
C ARG A 532 10.18 -23.84 -8.12
N SER A 533 10.80 -24.55 -9.08
CA SER A 533 11.45 -25.85 -8.88
C SER A 533 12.60 -25.83 -7.86
N ASN A 534 13.29 -24.69 -7.76
CA ASN A 534 14.40 -24.46 -6.84
C ASN A 534 14.03 -23.52 -5.68
N GLU A 535 12.77 -23.11 -5.58
CA GLU A 535 12.28 -22.54 -4.33
C GLU A 535 12.41 -23.58 -3.25
N MET A 536 12.77 -23.14 -2.04
CA MET A 536 12.73 -23.96 -0.85
C MET A 536 11.34 -24.52 -0.76
N ASN A 537 11.23 -25.73 -1.27
CA ASN A 537 10.06 -26.51 -1.13
C ASN A 537 10.32 -27.26 0.15
N ALA A 538 9.81 -26.64 1.19
CA ALA A 538 9.69 -27.20 2.51
C ALA A 538 9.45 -28.72 2.42
N ALA A 539 8.46 -29.08 1.61
CA ALA A 539 8.07 -30.41 1.20
C ALA A 539 9.17 -31.31 0.68
N ALA A 540 10.01 -30.85 -0.22
CA ALA A 540 10.86 -31.75 -0.95
C ALA A 540 12.27 -31.73 -0.35
N ASN A 541 12.59 -30.84 0.61
CA ASN A 541 13.99 -30.50 1.02
C ASN A 541 14.87 -30.41 -0.18
N THR A 542 14.26 -29.78 -1.17
CA THR A 542 14.88 -29.35 -2.37
C THR A 542 14.66 -27.86 -2.44
N GLY A 543 15.48 -27.23 -3.26
CA GLY A 543 15.44 -25.82 -3.42
C GLY A 543 16.31 -25.08 -2.41
N ILE A 544 16.89 -24.02 -2.93
CA ILE A 544 17.95 -23.22 -2.33
C ILE A 544 17.58 -21.74 -2.36
N PHE A 545 16.40 -21.41 -2.89
CA PHE A 545 15.90 -20.05 -3.03
C PHE A 545 14.69 -19.80 -2.14
N ARG A 546 14.43 -18.53 -1.84
CA ARG A 546 13.22 -18.08 -1.12
C ARG A 546 11.94 -18.71 -1.68
N ALA A 547 11.06 -19.19 -0.80
CA ALA A 547 9.72 -19.59 -1.20
C ALA A 547 8.83 -18.36 -1.41
N ARG A 548 8.05 -18.34 -2.50
CA ARG A 548 7.14 -17.24 -2.83
C ARG A 548 5.68 -17.66 -2.79
N SER A 549 4.79 -16.77 -2.35
CA SER A 549 3.34 -16.95 -2.44
C SER A 549 2.75 -16.34 -3.72
N SER A 550 3.39 -15.31 -4.26
CA SER A 550 3.09 -14.71 -5.57
C SER A 550 4.37 -14.60 -6.41
N ILE A 551 4.23 -14.75 -7.72
CA ILE A 551 5.33 -14.48 -8.68
C ILE A 551 5.52 -12.98 -8.89
N LEU A 552 4.43 -12.21 -8.89
CA LEU A 552 4.48 -10.76 -9.00
C LEU A 552 4.99 -10.15 -7.70
N GLY A 553 6.01 -9.29 -7.80
CA GLY A 553 6.56 -8.54 -6.66
C GLY A 553 5.66 -7.38 -6.21
N ASP A 554 5.82 -6.94 -4.97
CA ASP A 554 5.09 -5.81 -4.40
C ASP A 554 5.20 -4.53 -5.25
N ILE A 555 4.11 -3.74 -5.26
CA ILE A 555 4.01 -2.47 -5.99
C ILE A 555 3.71 -1.35 -4.99
N ILE A 556 4.74 -0.58 -4.64
CA ILE A 556 4.68 0.45 -3.58
C ILE A 556 4.67 1.86 -4.16
N GLY A 557 5.67 2.22 -4.99
CA GLY A 557 5.85 3.55 -5.55
C GLY A 557 5.41 3.70 -7.01
N SER A 558 5.23 2.58 -7.73
CA SER A 558 4.90 2.59 -9.16
C SER A 558 3.38 2.59 -9.38
N ALA A 559 2.80 3.74 -9.70
CA ALA A 559 1.44 3.81 -10.21
C ALA A 559 1.35 3.11 -11.58
N PRO A 560 0.25 2.40 -11.91
CA PRO A 560 0.12 1.77 -13.21
C PRO A 560 -0.03 2.83 -14.31
N ALA A 561 0.47 2.54 -15.51
CA ALA A 561 0.29 3.37 -16.71
C ALA A 561 -0.60 2.64 -17.70
N TYR A 562 -1.79 3.18 -17.98
CA TYR A 562 -2.69 2.64 -18.98
C TYR A 562 -2.35 3.17 -20.38
N ALA A 563 -2.28 2.28 -21.38
CA ALA A 563 -2.14 2.64 -22.78
C ALA A 563 -3.19 1.91 -23.63
N GLY A 564 -4.20 2.67 -24.06
CA GLY A 564 -5.23 2.23 -25.01
C GLY A 564 -5.01 2.84 -26.40
N ALA A 565 -6.09 3.29 -27.04
CA ALA A 565 -6.02 4.02 -28.30
C ALA A 565 -5.08 5.23 -28.22
N PRO A 566 -4.23 5.50 -29.23
CA PRO A 566 -3.45 6.73 -29.29
C PRO A 566 -4.32 7.98 -29.23
N SER A 567 -3.75 9.11 -28.80
CA SER A 567 -4.53 10.36 -28.73
C SER A 567 -5.00 10.80 -30.11
N ALA A 568 -6.26 11.21 -30.28
CA ALA A 568 -6.73 11.82 -31.52
C ALA A 568 -6.33 13.30 -31.66
N SER A 569 -5.66 13.89 -30.66
CA SER A 569 -5.38 15.32 -30.59
C SER A 569 -4.09 15.76 -31.29
N ILE A 570 -3.21 14.83 -31.67
CA ILE A 570 -1.94 15.16 -32.33
C ILE A 570 -2.19 15.36 -33.83
N SER A 571 -1.88 16.55 -34.31
CA SER A 571 -2.11 16.97 -35.70
C SER A 571 -0.85 16.98 -36.57
N ASP A 572 0.26 16.48 -36.05
CA ASP A 572 1.53 16.38 -36.78
C ASP A 572 1.40 15.46 -38.02
N THR A 573 2.20 15.77 -39.05
CA THR A 573 2.24 14.99 -40.29
C THR A 573 2.51 13.51 -40.02
N GLY A 574 1.73 12.64 -40.67
CA GLY A 574 1.84 11.18 -40.52
C GLY A 574 1.17 10.60 -39.26
N TYR A 575 0.84 11.42 -38.26
CA TYR A 575 0.23 10.92 -37.02
C TYR A 575 -1.18 10.37 -37.25
N ALA A 576 -1.98 10.99 -38.12
CA ALA A 576 -3.32 10.50 -38.44
C ALA A 576 -3.32 9.04 -38.98
N ALA A 577 -2.28 8.65 -39.72
CA ALA A 577 -2.11 7.27 -40.17
C ALA A 577 -1.81 6.34 -38.99
N PHE A 578 -0.89 6.74 -38.10
CA PHE A 578 -0.59 6.02 -36.87
C PHE A 578 -1.83 5.83 -35.98
N TYR A 579 -2.58 6.89 -35.71
CA TYR A 579 -3.84 6.82 -34.97
C TYR A 579 -4.81 5.83 -35.61
N ASN A 580 -5.03 5.91 -36.93
CA ASN A 580 -5.98 5.03 -37.61
C ASN A 580 -5.57 3.54 -37.55
N THR A 581 -4.29 3.23 -37.59
CA THR A 581 -3.77 1.86 -37.44
C THR A 581 -3.95 1.33 -36.02
N TYR A 582 -3.63 2.15 -35.01
CA TYR A 582 -3.51 1.71 -33.61
C TYR A 582 -4.70 2.09 -32.71
N LYS A 583 -5.73 2.79 -33.20
CA LYS A 583 -6.95 3.13 -32.43
C LYS A 583 -7.68 1.92 -31.84
N SER A 584 -7.45 0.73 -32.39
CA SER A 584 -8.01 -0.54 -31.91
C SER A 584 -6.93 -1.55 -31.47
N ARG A 585 -5.74 -1.07 -31.08
CA ARG A 585 -4.73 -1.95 -30.46
C ARG A 585 -5.23 -2.50 -29.13
N THR A 586 -4.70 -3.65 -28.72
CA THR A 586 -5.00 -4.19 -27.39
C THR A 586 -4.59 -3.19 -26.31
N PRO A 587 -5.49 -2.80 -25.39
CA PRO A 587 -5.13 -1.92 -24.30
C PRO A 587 -4.24 -2.63 -23.29
N MET A 588 -3.25 -1.91 -22.77
CA MET A 588 -2.23 -2.43 -21.86
C MET A 588 -2.18 -1.62 -20.57
N VAL A 589 -1.76 -2.25 -19.48
CA VAL A 589 -1.38 -1.62 -18.22
C VAL A 589 0.08 -1.97 -17.94
N TYR A 590 0.90 -0.96 -17.67
CA TYR A 590 2.31 -1.14 -17.34
C TYR A 590 2.59 -0.74 -15.91
N VAL A 591 3.37 -1.54 -15.19
CA VAL A 591 3.71 -1.24 -13.79
C VAL A 591 5.08 -1.79 -13.45
N GLY A 592 5.89 -1.02 -12.72
CA GLY A 592 7.11 -1.49 -12.08
C GLY A 592 6.79 -2.26 -10.80
N ALA A 593 7.50 -3.34 -10.55
CA ALA A 593 7.36 -4.15 -9.36
C ALA A 593 8.73 -4.48 -8.72
N ASN A 594 8.70 -4.75 -7.41
CA ASN A 594 9.88 -5.05 -6.61
C ASN A 594 10.33 -6.52 -6.70
N ASP A 595 9.89 -7.25 -7.73
CA ASP A 595 10.52 -8.47 -8.23
C ASP A 595 11.60 -8.17 -9.29
N GLY A 596 11.92 -6.89 -9.51
CA GLY A 596 12.96 -6.45 -10.41
C GLY A 596 12.49 -6.15 -11.82
N MET A 597 11.18 -6.14 -12.08
CA MET A 597 10.65 -6.05 -13.44
C MET A 597 9.66 -4.90 -13.63
N LEU A 598 9.60 -4.39 -14.86
CA LEU A 598 8.39 -3.78 -15.38
C LEU A 598 7.53 -4.89 -16.01
N HIS A 599 6.25 -4.92 -15.68
CA HIS A 599 5.26 -5.82 -16.27
C HIS A 599 4.37 -5.09 -17.28
N GLY A 600 4.19 -5.66 -18.47
CA GLY A 600 3.19 -5.26 -19.45
C GLY A 600 2.01 -6.20 -19.43
N ILE A 601 0.87 -5.75 -18.92
CA ILE A 601 -0.31 -6.57 -18.63
C ILE A 601 -1.44 -6.20 -19.59
N ASN A 602 -2.12 -7.20 -20.15
CA ASN A 602 -3.30 -6.99 -20.98
C ASN A 602 -4.42 -6.41 -20.11
N ALA A 603 -4.85 -5.18 -20.43
CA ALA A 603 -5.81 -4.44 -19.60
C ALA A 603 -7.20 -5.08 -19.54
N ASN A 604 -7.55 -5.92 -20.53
CA ASN A 604 -8.83 -6.60 -20.61
C ASN A 604 -8.85 -7.92 -19.82
N THR A 605 -7.74 -8.65 -19.79
CA THR A 605 -7.70 -10.02 -19.25
C THR A 605 -6.86 -10.17 -17.98
N GLY A 606 -6.01 -9.19 -17.66
CA GLY A 606 -5.06 -9.28 -16.54
C GLY A 606 -3.87 -10.20 -16.81
N ALA A 607 -3.78 -10.80 -18.00
CA ALA A 607 -2.65 -11.66 -18.36
C ALA A 607 -1.40 -10.83 -18.66
N GLU A 608 -0.25 -11.22 -18.10
CA GLU A 608 1.04 -10.65 -18.47
C GLU A 608 1.37 -10.99 -19.93
N VAL A 609 1.66 -9.96 -20.73
CA VAL A 609 2.04 -10.08 -22.16
C VAL A 609 3.56 -10.13 -22.29
N PHE A 610 4.28 -9.27 -21.55
CA PHE A 610 5.73 -9.30 -21.45
C PHE A 610 6.19 -8.73 -20.10
N ALA A 611 7.45 -8.99 -19.75
CA ALA A 611 8.15 -8.31 -18.67
C ALA A 611 9.53 -7.83 -19.13
N TYR A 612 10.01 -6.75 -18.52
CA TYR A 612 11.32 -6.17 -18.76
C TYR A 612 12.14 -6.12 -17.47
N VAL A 613 13.32 -6.73 -17.48
CA VAL A 613 14.28 -6.71 -16.37
C VAL A 613 15.37 -5.70 -16.71
N PRO A 614 15.47 -4.55 -16.02
CA PRO A 614 16.52 -3.60 -16.30
C PRO A 614 17.92 -4.15 -16.02
N ASN A 615 18.91 -3.78 -16.84
CA ASN A 615 20.31 -4.08 -16.56
C ASN A 615 20.80 -3.39 -15.27
N ALA A 616 20.31 -2.17 -15.01
CA ALA A 616 20.66 -1.38 -13.83
C ALA A 616 20.42 -2.11 -12.49
N VAL A 617 19.45 -3.03 -12.40
CA VAL A 617 19.11 -3.74 -11.15
C VAL A 617 19.82 -5.09 -10.97
N PHE A 618 20.63 -5.54 -11.95
CA PHE A 618 21.22 -6.90 -11.95
C PHE A 618 22.05 -7.23 -10.72
N SER A 619 22.79 -6.26 -10.18
CA SER A 619 23.62 -6.45 -8.98
C SER A 619 22.81 -6.85 -7.75
N ASN A 620 21.51 -6.50 -7.74
CA ASN A 620 20.62 -6.71 -6.62
C ASN A 620 19.65 -7.89 -6.85
N LEU A 621 19.43 -8.34 -8.10
CA LEU A 621 18.46 -9.40 -8.42
C LEU A 621 18.69 -10.71 -7.68
N THR A 622 19.93 -11.05 -7.33
CA THR A 622 20.22 -12.27 -6.57
C THR A 622 19.57 -12.24 -5.19
N GLN A 623 19.38 -11.06 -4.60
CA GLN A 623 18.75 -10.89 -3.28
C GLN A 623 17.31 -11.42 -3.25
N LEU A 624 16.57 -11.37 -4.36
CA LEU A 624 15.22 -11.95 -4.46
C LEU A 624 15.17 -13.47 -4.24
N THR A 625 16.32 -14.13 -4.39
CA THR A 625 16.51 -15.57 -4.16
C THR A 625 16.94 -15.88 -2.71
N SER A 626 17.35 -14.87 -1.93
CA SER A 626 17.80 -15.04 -0.55
C SER A 626 16.70 -15.58 0.35
N ILE A 627 17.03 -16.62 1.12
CA ILE A 627 16.10 -17.20 2.10
C ILE A 627 15.86 -16.26 3.29
N SER A 628 16.77 -15.33 3.53
CA SER A 628 16.70 -14.26 4.54
C SER A 628 16.39 -12.90 3.89
N TYR A 629 15.61 -12.90 2.81
CA TYR A 629 15.28 -11.69 2.06
C TYR A 629 14.75 -10.59 2.97
N ALA A 630 15.51 -9.50 3.05
CA ALA A 630 15.03 -8.22 3.54
C ALA A 630 14.45 -7.44 2.35
N HIS A 631 13.25 -6.90 2.53
CA HIS A 631 12.59 -6.14 1.48
C HIS A 631 13.42 -4.93 1.06
N ARG A 632 13.43 -4.68 -0.24
CA ARG A 632 14.07 -3.51 -0.84
C ARG A 632 13.40 -3.13 -2.16
N PRO A 633 13.51 -1.85 -2.58
CA PRO A 633 13.00 -1.42 -3.88
C PRO A 633 13.84 -1.99 -5.03
N TYR A 634 13.21 -2.23 -6.18
CA TYR A 634 13.87 -2.57 -7.44
C TYR A 634 13.41 -1.67 -8.59
N VAL A 635 12.20 -1.90 -9.13
CA VAL A 635 11.61 -1.07 -10.19
C VAL A 635 10.38 -0.40 -9.60
N ASP A 636 10.58 0.75 -8.97
CA ASP A 636 9.58 1.33 -8.06
C ASP A 636 9.09 2.73 -8.47
N ALA A 637 9.51 3.24 -9.62
CA ALA A 637 9.00 4.51 -10.16
C ALA A 637 7.84 4.30 -11.12
N THR A 638 6.93 5.27 -11.16
CA THR A 638 5.75 5.27 -12.05
C THR A 638 6.18 5.41 -13.52
N PRO A 639 5.91 4.43 -14.40
CA PRO A 639 6.18 4.54 -15.83
C PRO A 639 5.21 5.51 -16.51
N THR A 640 5.57 5.99 -17.69
CA THR A 640 4.74 6.82 -18.56
C THR A 640 4.75 6.29 -19.97
N VAL A 641 3.66 6.52 -20.71
CA VAL A 641 3.57 6.20 -22.13
C VAL A 641 3.26 7.48 -22.90
N GLY A 642 4.04 7.75 -23.94
CA GLY A 642 3.85 8.89 -24.83
C GLY A 642 4.11 8.53 -26.28
N ASP A 643 3.38 9.16 -27.20
CA ASP A 643 3.60 8.98 -28.63
C ASP A 643 4.69 9.94 -29.13
N ALA A 644 5.67 9.41 -29.84
CA ALA A 644 6.81 10.15 -30.36
C ALA A 644 7.14 9.73 -31.80
N GLN A 645 7.68 10.65 -32.58
CA GLN A 645 8.21 10.34 -33.91
C GLN A 645 9.70 10.03 -33.81
N ILE A 646 10.06 8.79 -34.13
CA ILE A 646 11.41 8.25 -34.06
C ILE A 646 11.83 7.85 -35.47
N ASN A 647 12.93 8.41 -35.98
CA ASN A 647 13.43 8.14 -37.34
C ASN A 647 12.32 8.25 -38.41
N GLY A 648 11.45 9.25 -38.28
CA GLY A 648 10.32 9.50 -39.19
C GLY A 648 9.08 8.61 -38.98
N LYS A 649 9.09 7.69 -38.02
CA LYS A 649 7.96 6.79 -37.71
C LYS A 649 7.36 7.10 -36.34
N TRP A 650 6.04 7.15 -36.26
CA TRP A 650 5.34 7.29 -34.99
C TRP A 650 5.35 5.98 -34.21
N ARG A 651 5.70 6.07 -32.93
CA ARG A 651 5.76 4.95 -31.96
C ARG A 651 5.14 5.41 -30.64
N SER A 652 4.57 4.47 -29.88
CA SER A 652 4.27 4.69 -28.46
C SER A 652 5.45 4.22 -27.63
N VAL A 653 6.07 5.14 -26.90
CA VAL A 653 7.25 4.87 -26.09
C VAL A 653 6.83 4.83 -24.62
N LEU A 654 7.21 3.76 -23.94
CA LEU A 654 7.15 3.67 -22.49
C LEU A 654 8.49 4.09 -21.89
N THR A 655 8.46 4.97 -20.91
CA THR A 655 9.65 5.38 -20.14
C THR A 655 9.39 5.25 -18.65
N GLY A 656 10.40 4.84 -17.88
CA GLY A 656 10.30 4.76 -16.43
C GLY A 656 11.64 4.95 -15.76
N GLY A 657 11.63 5.49 -14.54
CA GLY A 657 12.79 5.40 -13.66
C GLY A 657 12.86 4.03 -12.99
N PHE A 658 14.00 3.72 -12.38
CA PHE A 658 14.10 2.54 -11.50
C PHE A 658 13.59 2.82 -10.09
N GLY A 659 13.33 4.08 -9.74
CA GLY A 659 12.94 4.46 -8.38
C GLY A 659 14.09 4.22 -7.39
N GLY A 660 13.78 3.64 -6.23
CA GLY A 660 14.77 3.37 -5.19
C GLY A 660 15.74 2.22 -5.48
N GLY A 661 15.51 1.41 -6.52
CA GLY A 661 16.30 0.18 -6.74
C GLY A 661 17.59 0.35 -7.54
N ALA A 662 17.66 1.37 -8.40
CA ALA A 662 18.87 1.74 -9.13
C ALA A 662 18.82 3.21 -9.59
N GLN A 663 19.96 3.74 -10.03
CA GLN A 663 20.05 5.09 -10.58
C GLN A 663 19.83 5.07 -12.09
N GLY A 664 19.01 6.00 -12.59
CA GLY A 664 18.70 6.13 -14.01
C GLY A 664 17.29 5.74 -14.44
N ILE A 665 17.13 5.64 -15.76
CA ILE A 665 15.86 5.36 -16.44
C ILE A 665 16.01 4.39 -17.62
N TYR A 666 14.88 3.92 -18.15
CA TYR A 666 14.80 3.08 -19.33
C TYR A 666 13.70 3.54 -20.31
N ALA A 667 13.81 3.10 -21.57
CA ALA A 667 12.80 3.33 -22.60
C ALA A 667 12.51 2.06 -23.42
N LEU A 668 11.22 1.80 -23.70
CA LEU A 668 10.73 0.66 -24.47
C LEU A 668 9.75 1.12 -25.55
N ASP A 669 9.78 0.51 -26.73
CA ASP A 669 8.74 0.68 -27.77
C ASP A 669 7.57 -0.27 -27.48
N VAL A 670 6.45 0.31 -27.04
CA VAL A 670 5.23 -0.41 -26.67
C VAL A 670 4.07 -0.13 -27.63
N THR A 671 4.39 0.13 -28.90
CA THR A 671 3.40 0.49 -29.92
C THR A 671 2.31 -0.58 -30.08
N ASP A 672 2.68 -1.86 -30.15
CA ASP A 672 1.77 -3.00 -30.33
C ASP A 672 2.30 -4.27 -29.63
N PRO A 673 2.26 -4.33 -28.28
CA PRO A 673 2.93 -5.41 -27.55
C PRO A 673 2.38 -6.80 -27.84
N THR A 674 1.10 -6.90 -28.25
CA THR A 674 0.44 -8.16 -28.59
C THR A 674 0.63 -8.57 -30.06
N GLY A 675 1.21 -7.69 -30.90
CA GLY A 675 1.40 -7.96 -32.32
C GLY A 675 0.11 -8.00 -33.13
N SER A 676 -0.92 -7.30 -32.67
CA SER A 676 -2.25 -7.29 -33.29
C SER A 676 -2.30 -6.52 -34.62
N LYS A 677 -1.30 -5.67 -34.89
CA LYS A 677 -1.20 -4.77 -36.05
C LYS A 677 0.13 -4.89 -36.78
N GLU A 678 1.24 -5.06 -36.06
CA GLU A 678 2.60 -5.19 -36.62
C GLU A 678 3.28 -6.47 -36.10
N ALA A 679 4.01 -6.37 -34.98
CA ALA A 679 4.74 -7.49 -34.39
C ALA A 679 4.66 -7.43 -32.88
N ALA A 680 4.58 -8.59 -32.23
CA ALA A 680 4.55 -8.68 -30.78
C ALA A 680 5.85 -8.17 -30.16
N PHE A 681 5.78 -7.76 -28.89
CA PHE A 681 6.94 -7.24 -28.17
C PHE A 681 8.09 -8.25 -28.19
N SER A 682 9.29 -7.78 -28.49
CA SER A 682 10.49 -8.59 -28.59
C SER A 682 11.73 -7.84 -28.08
N ALA A 683 12.90 -8.46 -28.17
CA ALA A 683 14.17 -7.84 -27.79
C ALA A 683 14.44 -6.51 -28.54
N SER A 684 13.99 -6.35 -29.78
CA SER A 684 14.18 -5.10 -30.54
C SER A 684 13.37 -3.92 -30.00
N ASN A 685 12.38 -4.18 -29.14
CA ASN A 685 11.55 -3.15 -28.51
C ASN A 685 12.22 -2.56 -27.27
N VAL A 686 13.29 -3.16 -26.75
CA VAL A 686 14.12 -2.56 -25.70
C VAL A 686 15.03 -1.52 -26.33
N MET A 687 14.75 -0.24 -26.10
CA MET A 687 15.43 0.83 -26.81
C MET A 687 16.78 1.15 -26.17
N TRP A 688 16.79 1.45 -24.88
CA TRP A 688 17.98 1.85 -24.12
C TRP A 688 17.71 1.98 -22.61
N GLU A 689 18.79 2.01 -21.84
CA GLU A 689 18.86 2.51 -20.46
C GLU A 689 19.84 3.70 -20.41
N PHE A 690 19.65 4.61 -19.46
CA PHE A 690 20.58 5.71 -19.15
C PHE A 690 20.78 5.77 -17.64
N THR A 691 22.02 5.66 -17.18
CA THR A 691 22.40 5.48 -15.77
C THR A 691 23.51 6.43 -15.34
N ASP A 692 23.86 6.39 -14.05
CA ASP A 692 25.04 7.04 -13.44
C ASP A 692 26.37 6.67 -14.14
N LYS A 693 26.44 5.46 -14.71
CA LYS A 693 27.61 5.02 -15.51
C LYS A 693 27.75 5.75 -16.84
N ASP A 694 26.65 6.29 -17.36
CA ASP A 694 26.66 7.11 -18.59
C ASP A 694 26.94 8.58 -18.24
N ASP A 695 26.41 9.07 -17.12
CA ASP A 695 26.69 10.40 -16.58
C ASP A 695 26.48 10.43 -15.06
N ALA A 696 27.55 10.73 -14.30
CA ALA A 696 27.56 10.69 -12.83
C ALA A 696 26.62 11.70 -12.14
N ASP A 697 26.00 12.61 -12.89
CA ASP A 697 24.94 13.48 -12.36
C ASP A 697 23.60 12.76 -12.23
N MET A 698 23.42 11.59 -12.87
CA MET A 698 22.20 10.80 -12.78
C MET A 698 22.09 10.10 -11.42
N GLY A 699 20.87 10.05 -10.88
CA GLY A 699 20.57 9.44 -9.60
C GLY A 699 19.31 8.57 -9.64
N ASN A 700 18.73 8.30 -8.48
CA ASN A 700 17.46 7.58 -8.34
C ASN A 700 16.30 8.44 -8.83
N VAL A 701 15.77 8.13 -10.01
CA VAL A 701 14.63 8.82 -10.61
C VAL A 701 13.33 8.24 -10.04
N MET A 702 12.75 8.94 -9.06
CA MET A 702 11.47 8.56 -8.41
C MET A 702 10.23 8.99 -9.19
N GLY A 703 10.34 10.10 -9.92
CA GLY A 703 9.23 10.67 -10.69
C GLY A 703 9.19 10.19 -12.14
N SER A 704 8.14 10.59 -12.86
CA SER A 704 7.92 10.17 -14.24
C SER A 704 8.72 10.99 -15.26
N PRO A 705 9.44 10.34 -16.19
CA PRO A 705 9.98 10.98 -17.40
C PRO A 705 8.87 11.37 -18.37
N ILE A 706 9.13 12.34 -19.26
CA ILE A 706 8.15 12.82 -20.26
C ILE A 706 8.75 12.87 -21.67
N ALA A 707 8.01 12.40 -22.66
CA ALA A 707 8.37 12.54 -24.07
C ALA A 707 8.07 13.97 -24.55
N VAL A 708 9.06 14.62 -25.16
CA VAL A 708 8.96 16.01 -25.64
C VAL A 708 9.47 16.16 -27.05
N LYS A 709 8.77 16.98 -27.84
CA LYS A 709 9.22 17.43 -29.16
C LYS A 709 10.05 18.69 -29.00
N LEU A 710 11.29 18.67 -29.47
CA LEU A 710 12.24 19.77 -29.33
C LEU A 710 12.80 20.18 -30.68
N ARG A 711 13.01 21.49 -30.86
CA ARG A 711 13.71 22.02 -32.04
C ARG A 711 15.19 21.69 -31.90
N THR A 712 15.76 20.96 -32.84
CA THR A 712 17.19 20.60 -32.82
C THR A 712 18.04 21.45 -33.75
N GLY A 713 17.40 22.22 -34.63
CA GLY A 713 18.10 23.13 -35.53
C GLY A 713 17.16 23.66 -36.62
N THR A 714 17.77 24.06 -37.72
CA THR A 714 17.07 24.52 -38.93
C THR A 714 17.72 23.85 -40.14
N ASP A 715 16.89 23.35 -41.05
CA ASP A 715 17.34 22.74 -42.28
C ASP A 715 18.03 23.79 -43.17
N SER A 716 19.26 23.50 -43.57
CA SER A 716 20.11 24.41 -44.32
C SER A 716 19.52 24.81 -45.68
N SER A 717 18.73 23.92 -46.28
CA SER A 717 18.16 24.06 -47.62
C SER A 717 16.77 24.68 -47.62
N THR A 718 15.84 24.14 -46.82
CA THR A 718 14.44 24.58 -46.77
C THR A 718 14.22 25.74 -45.80
N LYS A 719 15.21 26.04 -44.96
CA LYS A 719 15.14 27.01 -43.86
C LYS A 719 14.04 26.71 -42.84
N GLN A 720 13.50 25.49 -42.84
CA GLN A 720 12.46 25.06 -41.90
C GLN A 720 13.08 24.54 -40.59
N PRO A 721 12.42 24.73 -39.43
CA PRO A 721 12.89 24.15 -38.18
C PRO A 721 12.88 22.61 -38.23
N ILE A 722 13.95 21.99 -37.71
CA ILE A 722 14.04 20.54 -37.54
C ILE A 722 13.61 20.20 -36.12
N TYR A 723 12.65 19.29 -35.98
CA TYR A 723 12.18 18.80 -34.70
C TYR A 723 12.57 17.34 -34.52
N LYS A 724 12.98 16.98 -33.29
CA LYS A 724 13.20 15.60 -32.87
C LYS A 724 12.56 15.37 -31.51
N TRP A 725 12.33 14.10 -31.18
CA TRP A 725 11.74 13.70 -29.91
C TRP A 725 12.80 13.25 -28.90
N PHE A 726 12.62 13.68 -27.66
CA PHE A 726 13.49 13.38 -26.53
C PHE A 726 12.67 12.92 -25.34
N VAL A 727 13.28 12.14 -24.46
CA VAL A 727 12.82 11.96 -23.09
C VAL A 727 13.44 13.06 -22.25
N MET A 728 12.61 13.91 -21.67
CA MET A 728 13.02 14.88 -20.66
C MET A 728 12.86 14.25 -19.28
N VAL A 729 13.94 14.27 -18.49
CA VAL A 729 13.96 13.67 -17.16
C VAL A 729 14.83 14.49 -16.21
N ALA A 730 14.41 14.55 -14.96
CA ALA A 730 15.19 15.14 -13.89
C ALA A 730 16.13 14.09 -13.29
N ASN A 731 17.29 14.49 -12.78
CA ASN A 731 18.31 13.54 -12.33
C ASN A 731 17.96 12.75 -11.07
N GLY A 732 16.98 13.20 -10.28
CA GLY A 732 16.54 12.48 -9.10
C GLY A 732 17.53 12.55 -7.94
N LEU A 733 17.46 11.57 -7.04
CA LEU A 733 18.12 11.56 -5.73
C LEU A 733 19.50 10.88 -5.79
N ASN A 734 20.35 11.08 -4.79
CA ASN A 734 21.51 10.24 -4.52
C ASN A 734 22.61 10.21 -5.60
N SER A 735 22.71 11.18 -6.51
CA SER A 735 23.83 11.23 -7.47
C SER A 735 25.22 11.32 -6.80
N ASN A 736 25.28 11.65 -5.50
CA ASN A 736 26.48 11.61 -4.67
C ASN A 736 26.76 10.27 -3.96
N GLN A 737 25.89 9.27 -4.12
CA GLN A 737 26.09 7.97 -3.48
C GLN A 737 27.28 7.26 -4.11
N ASN A 738 28.32 6.97 -3.33
CA ASN A 738 29.53 6.35 -3.85
C ASN A 738 29.33 4.86 -4.17
N ASP A 739 29.01 4.56 -5.43
CA ASP A 739 28.84 3.23 -6.01
C ASP A 739 29.81 2.95 -7.18
N GLY A 740 30.73 3.88 -7.42
CA GLY A 740 31.70 3.86 -8.53
C GLY A 740 31.45 4.90 -9.61
N SER A 741 30.25 5.50 -9.70
CA SER A 741 29.93 6.52 -10.73
C SER A 741 29.17 7.72 -10.16
N SER A 742 29.70 8.31 -9.09
CA SER A 742 29.02 9.37 -8.32
C SER A 742 29.59 10.78 -8.55
N ASN A 743 28.74 11.80 -8.37
CA ASN A 743 29.14 13.20 -8.26
C ASN A 743 28.91 13.72 -6.83
N ALA A 744 29.98 13.90 -6.06
CA ALA A 744 29.92 14.43 -4.70
C ALA A 744 29.25 15.81 -4.59
N ASN A 745 29.21 16.60 -5.67
CA ASN A 745 28.55 17.90 -5.67
C ASN A 745 27.02 17.83 -5.73
N ALA A 746 26.44 16.67 -6.09
CA ALA A 746 25.00 16.44 -6.21
C ALA A 746 24.22 17.62 -6.82
N PRO A 747 24.54 18.08 -8.05
CA PRO A 747 23.76 19.15 -8.66
C PRO A 747 22.34 18.68 -8.99
N ALA A 748 21.40 19.61 -9.09
CA ALA A 748 20.09 19.35 -9.72
C ALA A 748 20.22 19.54 -11.24
N VAL A 749 19.84 18.53 -12.03
CA VAL A 749 20.10 18.46 -13.47
C VAL A 749 18.85 18.03 -14.25
N LEU A 750 18.57 18.72 -15.35
CA LEU A 750 17.56 18.32 -16.34
C LEU A 750 18.25 17.67 -17.54
N PHE A 751 17.95 16.42 -17.82
CA PHE A 751 18.45 15.66 -18.97
C PHE A 751 17.45 15.64 -20.12
N LEU A 752 17.97 15.69 -21.35
CA LEU A 752 17.24 15.54 -22.61
C LEU A 752 17.87 14.37 -23.39
N LEU A 753 17.25 13.20 -23.35
CA LEU A 753 17.75 11.96 -23.94
C LEU A 753 17.08 11.70 -25.29
N SER A 754 17.83 11.61 -26.38
CA SER A 754 17.23 11.47 -27.73
C SER A 754 16.58 10.10 -27.92
N LEU A 755 15.33 10.09 -28.40
CA LEU A 755 14.65 8.85 -28.79
C LEU A 755 15.15 8.28 -30.12
N ASP A 756 15.87 9.07 -30.93
CA ASP A 756 16.49 8.63 -32.19
C ASP A 756 17.83 7.89 -31.96
N LYS A 757 18.32 7.82 -30.72
CA LYS A 757 19.55 7.10 -30.42
C LYS A 757 19.41 5.63 -30.86
N PRO A 758 20.29 5.12 -31.75
CA PRO A 758 20.25 3.72 -32.14
C PRO A 758 20.45 2.79 -30.95
N ALA A 759 19.73 1.66 -30.96
CA ALA A 759 19.98 0.56 -30.03
C ALA A 759 21.44 0.09 -30.18
N GLY A 760 22.10 -0.21 -29.05
CA GLY A 760 23.50 -0.61 -29.01
C GLY A 760 24.56 0.50 -29.14
N ALA A 761 24.17 1.74 -29.50
CA ALA A 761 25.09 2.87 -29.47
C ALA A 761 25.40 3.33 -28.02
N ALA A 762 26.57 3.91 -27.78
CA ALA A 762 26.88 4.56 -26.50
C ALA A 762 26.21 5.93 -26.36
N TRP A 763 25.96 6.38 -25.13
CA TRP A 763 25.54 7.76 -24.85
C TRP A 763 26.70 8.73 -25.02
N GLN A 764 26.43 9.88 -25.66
CA GLN A 764 27.42 10.91 -25.98
C GLN A 764 26.80 12.30 -25.80
N LEU A 765 27.35 13.05 -24.84
CA LEU A 765 26.91 14.40 -24.50
C LEU A 765 27.04 15.32 -25.70
N GLY A 766 26.02 16.13 -25.97
CA GLY A 766 25.98 17.07 -27.10
C GLY A 766 25.67 16.41 -28.45
N THR A 767 25.48 15.08 -28.48
CA THR A 767 25.14 14.34 -29.70
C THR A 767 23.76 13.69 -29.57
N ASN A 768 23.65 12.70 -28.68
CA ASN A 768 22.41 11.93 -28.47
C ASN A 768 21.78 12.14 -27.09
N TYR A 769 22.46 12.87 -26.19
CA TYR A 769 21.82 13.47 -25.03
C TYR A 769 22.40 14.84 -24.69
N TYR A 770 21.63 15.63 -23.95
CA TYR A 770 21.99 16.96 -23.49
C TYR A 770 21.59 17.09 -22.01
N LYS A 771 22.26 17.98 -21.28
CA LYS A 771 21.91 18.26 -19.87
C LYS A 771 22.01 19.74 -19.54
N ILE A 772 21.11 20.21 -18.69
CA ILE A 772 21.09 21.56 -18.14
C ILE A 772 21.32 21.45 -16.64
N VAL A 773 22.47 21.94 -16.18
CA VAL A 773 22.91 21.87 -14.80
C VAL A 773 22.51 23.15 -14.07
N THR A 774 21.80 23.03 -12.95
CA THR A 774 21.53 24.17 -12.05
C THR A 774 22.74 24.41 -11.12
N PRO A 775 22.91 25.61 -10.56
CA PRO A 775 23.98 25.85 -9.59
C PRO A 775 23.98 24.87 -8.42
N VAL A 776 25.17 24.42 -8.03
CA VAL A 776 25.36 23.52 -6.89
C VAL A 776 24.93 24.19 -5.57
N PRO A 777 24.47 23.40 -4.58
CA PRO A 777 24.16 23.92 -3.25
C PRO A 777 25.34 24.69 -2.64
N SER A 778 25.04 25.75 -1.87
CA SER A 778 26.05 26.47 -1.10
C SER A 778 26.63 25.58 0.01
N GLY A 779 27.94 25.34 0.00
CA GLY A 779 28.62 24.53 1.03
C GLY A 779 29.77 23.72 0.45
N THR A 780 30.35 22.83 1.26
CA THR A 780 31.30 21.81 0.80
C THR A 780 30.70 20.43 1.03
N PRO A 781 30.75 19.50 0.06
CA PRO A 781 30.31 18.12 0.27
C PRO A 781 31.04 17.43 1.44
N PRO A 782 30.38 16.48 2.15
CA PRO A 782 29.00 16.02 1.97
C PRO A 782 27.98 17.02 2.54
N TYR A 783 26.91 17.27 1.78
CA TYR A 783 25.83 18.15 2.22
C TYR A 783 24.91 17.44 3.23
N SER A 784 24.32 18.19 4.17
CA SER A 784 23.26 17.67 5.04
C SER A 784 22.03 17.20 4.26
N THR A 785 21.80 17.80 3.08
CA THR A 785 20.82 17.36 2.09
C THR A 785 21.50 17.49 0.73
N ALA A 786 21.83 16.37 0.09
CA ALA A 786 22.27 16.37 -1.30
C ALA A 786 21.15 16.94 -2.19
N ASN A 787 21.47 17.65 -3.27
CA ASN A 787 20.43 18.13 -4.18
C ASN A 787 20.06 17.04 -5.19
N GLY A 788 18.93 17.27 -5.85
CA GLY A 788 18.35 16.39 -6.84
C GLY A 788 17.13 17.08 -7.44
N LEU A 789 17.04 17.09 -8.77
CA LEU A 789 15.90 17.69 -9.45
C LEU A 789 14.73 16.71 -9.46
N SER A 790 13.53 17.21 -9.16
CA SER A 790 12.27 16.48 -9.22
C SER A 790 11.65 16.55 -10.63
N SER A 791 10.69 15.68 -10.92
CA SER A 791 10.09 15.58 -12.26
C SER A 791 9.63 16.93 -12.83
N PRO A 792 9.94 17.22 -14.10
CA PRO A 792 9.56 18.49 -14.72
C PRO A 792 8.09 18.49 -15.18
N THR A 793 7.53 19.68 -15.36
CA THR A 793 6.34 19.95 -16.17
C THR A 793 6.69 20.87 -17.33
N VAL A 794 6.10 20.63 -18.50
CA VAL A 794 6.42 21.34 -19.74
C VAL A 794 5.25 22.18 -20.21
N VAL A 795 5.57 23.38 -20.70
CA VAL A 795 4.65 24.24 -21.45
C VAL A 795 5.00 24.11 -22.93
N LEU A 796 3.99 23.81 -23.75
CA LEU A 796 4.14 23.55 -25.17
C LEU A 796 3.76 24.78 -26.02
N ASN A 797 4.42 24.92 -27.16
CA ASN A 797 4.01 25.81 -28.25
C ASN A 797 2.77 25.26 -28.97
N ALA A 798 2.13 26.11 -29.80
CA ALA A 798 0.98 25.72 -30.61
C ALA A 798 1.25 24.53 -31.56
N ASN A 799 2.52 24.31 -31.94
CA ASN A 799 2.95 23.19 -32.79
C ASN A 799 3.38 21.93 -32.00
N GLY A 800 3.11 21.90 -30.69
CA GLY A 800 3.45 20.79 -29.79
C GLY A 800 4.92 20.70 -29.38
N SER A 801 5.79 21.62 -29.79
CA SER A 801 7.18 21.66 -29.32
C SER A 801 7.29 22.26 -27.91
N ALA A 802 8.22 21.78 -27.10
CA ALA A 802 8.46 22.34 -25.77
C ALA A 802 8.99 23.78 -25.86
N MET A 803 8.34 24.70 -25.14
CA MET A 803 8.74 26.10 -25.04
C MET A 803 9.59 26.33 -23.79
N GLN A 804 9.13 25.79 -22.67
CA GLN A 804 9.78 25.90 -21.38
C GLN A 804 9.34 24.77 -20.44
N ALA A 805 10.13 24.50 -19.42
CA ALA A 805 9.82 23.52 -18.38
C ALA A 805 10.01 24.13 -16.99
N TYR A 806 9.33 23.56 -16.00
CA TYR A 806 9.47 23.91 -14.59
C TYR A 806 9.72 22.66 -13.76
N ALA A 807 10.62 22.73 -12.80
CA ALA A 807 10.90 21.63 -11.89
C ALA A 807 11.35 22.16 -10.52
N GLY A 808 10.97 21.45 -9.46
CA GLY A 808 11.48 21.69 -8.11
C GLY A 808 12.75 20.90 -7.83
N ASP A 809 13.46 21.23 -6.75
CA ASP A 809 14.60 20.45 -6.26
C ASP A 809 14.54 20.22 -4.73
N LEU A 810 15.43 19.36 -4.22
CA LEU A 810 15.51 19.04 -2.78
C LEU A 810 15.96 20.22 -1.91
N GLN A 811 16.53 21.28 -2.50
CA GLN A 811 16.90 22.53 -1.83
C GLN A 811 15.76 23.55 -1.81
N GLY A 812 14.57 23.16 -2.28
CA GLY A 812 13.37 23.99 -2.32
C GLY A 812 13.37 25.03 -3.43
N ASN A 813 14.24 24.91 -4.43
CA ASN A 813 14.24 25.83 -5.56
C ASN A 813 13.24 25.38 -6.62
N LEU A 814 12.42 26.31 -7.13
CA LEU A 814 11.62 26.14 -8.33
C LEU A 814 12.37 26.74 -9.52
N TRP A 815 12.81 25.87 -10.43
CA TRP A 815 13.54 26.22 -11.63
C TRP A 815 12.61 26.40 -12.83
N LYS A 816 12.99 27.31 -13.73
CA LYS A 816 12.44 27.45 -15.08
C LYS A 816 13.55 27.16 -16.08
N PHE A 817 13.23 26.39 -17.12
CA PHE A 817 14.13 26.04 -18.21
C PHE A 817 13.53 26.52 -19.53
N ILE A 818 14.27 27.34 -20.28
CA ILE A 818 13.90 27.84 -21.59
C ILE A 818 14.34 26.82 -22.65
N LEU A 819 13.40 26.33 -23.45
CA LEU A 819 13.60 25.22 -24.39
C LEU A 819 13.19 25.56 -25.84
N SER A 820 12.81 26.81 -26.09
CA SER A 820 12.36 27.29 -27.40
C SER A 820 13.48 27.47 -28.44
N GLY A 821 14.74 27.45 -28.00
CA GLY A 821 15.92 27.48 -28.87
C GLY A 821 16.25 26.10 -29.49
N ASP A 822 17.41 26.00 -30.14
CA ASP A 822 17.92 24.72 -30.66
C ASP A 822 18.89 24.03 -29.70
N SER A 823 19.49 22.91 -30.11
CA SER A 823 20.36 22.10 -29.25
C SER A 823 21.59 22.86 -28.72
N THR A 824 22.00 23.95 -29.36
CA THR A 824 23.11 24.80 -28.88
C THR A 824 22.72 25.62 -27.64
N THR A 825 21.43 25.76 -27.35
CA THR A 825 20.89 26.57 -26.25
C THR A 825 20.54 25.75 -25.00
N TRP A 826 20.65 24.42 -25.05
CA TRP A 826 20.30 23.54 -23.94
C TRP A 826 21.46 23.37 -22.95
N LYS A 827 21.94 24.50 -22.41
CA LYS A 827 23.01 24.61 -21.42
C LYS A 827 22.70 25.74 -20.42
N ALA A 828 23.33 25.71 -19.25
CA ALA A 828 22.93 26.51 -18.09
C ALA A 828 22.85 28.03 -18.35
N ASP A 829 23.81 28.59 -19.08
CA ASP A 829 23.92 30.01 -19.42
C ASP A 829 22.83 30.53 -20.36
N THR A 830 22.21 29.65 -21.16
CA THR A 830 21.16 30.02 -22.12
C THR A 830 19.78 29.46 -21.78
N ALA A 831 19.71 28.32 -21.10
CA ALA A 831 18.46 27.67 -20.74
C ALA A 831 17.90 28.15 -19.40
N LEU A 832 18.70 28.75 -18.52
CA LEU A 832 18.21 29.34 -17.27
C LEU A 832 17.92 30.84 -17.47
N PRO A 833 16.74 31.35 -17.09
CA PRO A 833 16.44 32.76 -17.19
C PRO A 833 17.46 33.63 -16.43
N PRO A 834 17.82 34.82 -16.96
CA PRO A 834 18.78 35.74 -16.33
C PRO A 834 18.12 36.55 -15.19
N TYR A 835 17.42 35.88 -14.29
CA TYR A 835 16.71 36.51 -13.18
C TYR A 835 17.66 37.35 -12.32
N GLY A 836 17.36 38.63 -12.14
CA GLY A 836 18.25 39.55 -11.46
C GLY A 836 19.58 39.82 -12.19
N GLY A 837 19.59 39.68 -13.52
CA GLY A 837 20.69 40.07 -14.41
C GLY A 837 21.72 38.97 -14.70
N THR A 838 21.59 37.78 -14.11
CA THR A 838 22.53 36.66 -14.30
C THR A 838 21.77 35.32 -14.38
N PRO A 839 22.09 34.43 -15.35
CA PRO A 839 21.54 33.08 -15.36
C PRO A 839 21.89 32.30 -14.08
N GLY A 840 21.04 31.34 -13.71
CA GLY A 840 21.29 30.46 -12.56
C GLY A 840 20.55 30.84 -11.26
N LYS A 841 19.64 31.81 -11.28
CA LYS A 841 18.72 32.02 -10.15
C LYS A 841 17.40 31.27 -10.38
N PRO A 842 16.80 30.65 -9.34
CA PRO A 842 15.50 30.01 -9.48
C PRO A 842 14.39 31.06 -9.59
N LEU A 843 13.23 30.65 -10.12
CA LEU A 843 12.02 31.48 -10.15
C LEU A 843 11.54 31.78 -8.72
N PHE A 844 11.71 30.82 -7.81
CA PHE A 844 11.38 30.94 -6.39
C PHE A 844 12.21 29.96 -5.54
N SER A 845 12.44 30.31 -4.28
CA SER A 845 13.03 29.41 -3.27
C SER A 845 12.06 29.25 -2.11
N ALA A 846 11.53 28.04 -1.93
CA ALA A 846 10.63 27.63 -0.87
C ALA A 846 11.37 27.52 0.47
N VAL A 847 10.89 28.29 1.44
CA VAL A 847 11.38 28.32 2.81
C VAL A 847 10.21 28.46 3.77
N ASP A 848 10.36 27.91 4.97
CA ASP A 848 9.39 28.13 6.04
C ASP A 848 9.53 29.55 6.64
N SER A 849 8.73 29.88 7.66
CA SER A 849 8.77 31.20 8.33
C SER A 849 10.09 31.48 9.06
N PHE A 850 10.93 30.46 9.27
CA PHE A 850 12.25 30.55 9.90
C PHE A 850 13.39 30.47 8.87
N ASN A 851 13.09 30.64 7.57
CA ASN A 851 14.03 30.55 6.46
C ASN A 851 14.68 29.16 6.27
N ARG A 852 14.07 28.09 6.79
CA ARG A 852 14.54 26.71 6.54
C ARG A 852 14.05 26.23 5.19
N ARG A 853 14.93 25.62 4.39
CA ARG A 853 14.60 25.11 3.04
C ARG A 853 13.52 24.02 3.13
N GLN A 854 12.59 24.04 2.18
CA GLN A 854 11.53 23.06 2.08
C GLN A 854 11.68 22.27 0.77
N PRO A 855 12.00 20.96 0.80
CA PRO A 855 12.20 20.16 -0.41
C PRO A 855 10.97 20.15 -1.31
N ILE A 856 11.15 20.17 -2.63
CA ILE A 856 10.08 19.98 -3.62
C ILE A 856 10.33 18.66 -4.33
N THR A 857 9.57 17.62 -4.00
CA THR A 857 9.82 16.23 -4.46
C THR A 857 8.89 15.77 -5.59
N ILE A 858 7.82 16.52 -5.85
CA ILE A 858 6.78 16.17 -6.82
C ILE A 858 6.76 17.18 -7.96
N ALA A 859 6.40 16.70 -9.16
CA ALA A 859 6.27 17.57 -10.32
C ALA A 859 5.27 18.71 -10.08
N PRO A 860 5.65 19.97 -10.37
CA PRO A 860 4.72 21.08 -10.31
C PRO A 860 3.60 20.92 -11.37
N ARG A 861 2.56 21.75 -11.27
CA ARG A 861 1.55 21.93 -12.31
C ARG A 861 1.55 23.38 -12.77
N VAL A 862 1.45 23.58 -14.08
CA VAL A 862 1.47 24.91 -14.68
C VAL A 862 0.13 25.15 -15.35
N ILE A 863 -0.50 26.29 -15.03
CA ILE A 863 -1.72 26.75 -15.68
C ILE A 863 -1.54 28.16 -16.23
N TYR A 864 -2.41 28.54 -17.16
CA TYR A 864 -2.49 29.92 -17.63
C TYR A 864 -2.97 30.84 -16.51
N ALA A 865 -2.31 31.99 -16.39
CA ALA A 865 -2.72 33.11 -15.57
C ALA A 865 -2.76 34.39 -16.43
N PRO A 866 -3.47 35.45 -16.03
CA PRO A 866 -3.46 36.71 -16.78
C PRO A 866 -2.02 37.20 -17.01
N GLY A 867 -1.60 37.35 -18.27
CA GLY A 867 -0.26 37.80 -18.64
C GLY A 867 0.88 36.79 -18.46
N GLY A 868 0.59 35.52 -18.11
CA GLY A 868 1.64 34.52 -17.89
C GLY A 868 1.12 33.17 -17.42
N TYR A 869 1.79 32.60 -16.42
CA TYR A 869 1.52 31.28 -15.86
C TYR A 869 1.45 31.31 -14.34
N MET A 870 0.68 30.40 -13.76
CA MET A 870 0.73 30.06 -12.33
C MET A 870 1.34 28.67 -12.19
N VAL A 871 2.40 28.55 -11.40
CA VAL A 871 3.13 27.31 -11.13
C VAL A 871 2.79 26.84 -9.71
N LEU A 872 2.15 25.68 -9.62
CA LEU A 872 1.57 25.11 -8.41
C LEU A 872 2.40 23.93 -7.93
N PHE A 873 2.79 23.92 -6.66
CA PHE A 873 3.54 22.82 -6.06
C PHE A 873 3.39 22.82 -4.54
N GLY A 874 3.52 21.64 -3.94
CA GLY A 874 3.68 21.49 -2.50
C GLY A 874 5.12 21.15 -2.12
N THR A 875 5.41 21.25 -0.83
CA THR A 875 6.72 20.90 -0.27
C THR A 875 6.65 19.70 0.66
N GLY A 876 7.80 19.05 0.81
CA GLY A 876 8.03 17.91 1.67
C GLY A 876 8.70 16.75 0.94
N LYS A 877 9.20 15.77 1.71
CA LYS A 877 9.80 14.54 1.20
C LYS A 877 9.26 13.32 1.96
N TYR A 878 9.21 12.18 1.31
CA TYR A 878 8.74 10.90 1.87
C TYR A 878 9.42 9.71 1.19
N TYR A 879 10.75 9.66 1.28
CA TYR A 879 11.57 8.64 0.62
C TYR A 879 12.39 7.79 1.60
N GLU A 880 12.58 8.27 2.84
CA GLU A 880 13.41 7.63 3.86
C GLU A 880 12.62 7.43 5.15
N SER A 881 13.04 6.50 6.01
CA SER A 881 12.38 6.27 7.29
C SER A 881 12.35 7.53 8.18
N ALA A 882 13.36 8.39 8.10
CA ALA A 882 13.39 9.67 8.81
C ALA A 882 12.25 10.62 8.39
N ASP A 883 11.63 10.39 7.24
CA ASP A 883 10.54 11.22 6.71
C ASP A 883 9.18 10.90 7.32
N THR A 884 9.06 9.81 8.08
CA THR A 884 7.80 9.49 8.78
C THR A 884 7.63 10.30 10.06
N GLY A 885 8.72 10.87 10.61
CA GLY A 885 8.71 11.69 11.81
C GLY A 885 8.24 13.13 11.59
N THR A 886 8.15 13.87 12.71
CA THR A 886 7.89 15.31 12.70
C THR A 886 9.08 16.07 12.13
N SER A 887 8.85 16.80 11.05
CA SER A 887 9.85 17.64 10.40
C SER A 887 10.17 18.87 11.26
N ALA A 888 11.42 19.32 11.23
CA ALA A 888 11.79 20.60 11.84
C ALA A 888 11.10 21.76 11.11
N GLN A 889 11.08 21.74 9.78
CA GLN A 889 10.39 22.74 8.95
C GLN A 889 8.90 22.45 8.82
N THR A 890 8.07 23.50 8.82
CA THR A 890 6.67 23.44 8.40
C THR A 890 6.62 23.36 6.88
N ASN A 891 5.90 22.42 6.29
CA ASN A 891 5.71 22.37 4.83
C ASN A 891 4.55 23.27 4.38
N SER A 892 4.54 23.56 3.09
CA SER A 892 3.61 24.51 2.50
C SER A 892 3.16 24.07 1.10
N PHE A 893 2.06 24.65 0.63
CA PHE A 893 1.65 24.64 -0.76
C PHE A 893 1.72 26.05 -1.35
N TYR A 894 2.21 26.17 -2.59
CA TYR A 894 2.46 27.43 -3.24
C TYR A 894 1.78 27.50 -4.62
N GLY A 895 1.33 28.70 -4.97
CA GLY A 895 1.10 29.13 -6.35
C GLY A 895 2.04 30.28 -6.67
N ILE A 896 2.96 30.09 -7.61
CA ILE A 896 3.98 31.08 -8.00
C ILE A 896 3.65 31.63 -9.40
N TYR A 897 3.51 32.94 -9.51
CA TYR A 897 3.19 33.60 -10.77
C TYR A 897 4.46 33.87 -11.60
N ASP A 898 4.52 33.35 -12.81
CA ASP A 898 5.53 33.68 -13.82
C ASP A 898 4.88 34.54 -14.91
N ASP A 899 5.33 35.79 -15.06
CA ASP A 899 4.82 36.72 -16.09
C ASP A 899 5.37 36.43 -17.50
N ASN A 900 6.16 35.36 -17.63
CA ASN A 900 6.76 34.88 -18.87
C ASN A 900 7.72 35.87 -19.55
N THR A 901 8.17 36.91 -18.85
CA THR A 901 9.14 37.89 -19.38
C THR A 901 10.59 37.42 -19.24
N ASN A 902 10.84 36.34 -18.50
CA ASN A 902 12.16 35.82 -18.13
C ASN A 902 13.04 36.83 -17.34
N SER A 903 12.46 37.95 -16.89
CA SER A 903 13.17 39.01 -16.18
C SER A 903 12.76 39.10 -14.70
N ASN A 904 11.48 38.86 -14.41
CA ASN A 904 10.92 38.90 -13.06
C ASN A 904 10.93 37.53 -12.39
N TYR A 905 11.17 37.52 -11.07
CA TYR A 905 11.18 36.33 -10.22
C TYR A 905 10.75 36.68 -8.79
N VAL A 906 10.34 35.67 -8.01
CA VAL A 906 9.83 35.86 -6.66
C VAL A 906 10.98 35.89 -5.66
N LYS A 907 11.34 37.10 -5.20
CA LYS A 907 12.51 37.35 -4.32
C LYS A 907 12.40 36.72 -2.93
N SER A 908 11.20 36.64 -2.37
CA SER A 908 10.95 36.03 -1.05
C SER A 908 9.49 35.61 -0.93
N ARG A 909 9.20 34.73 0.04
CA ARG A 909 7.84 34.28 0.36
C ARG A 909 6.92 35.40 0.87
N ASP A 910 7.44 36.58 1.17
CA ASP A 910 6.65 37.75 1.61
C ASP A 910 6.04 38.52 0.42
N LYS A 911 6.47 38.20 -0.79
CA LYS A 911 5.85 38.69 -2.03
C LYS A 911 4.65 37.88 -2.47
N LEU A 912 4.26 36.88 -1.68
CA LEU A 912 3.11 36.02 -1.93
C LEU A 912 1.96 36.40 -0.97
N ASN A 913 0.74 36.34 -1.49
CA ASN A 913 -0.44 36.49 -0.66
C ASN A 913 -0.58 35.29 0.30
N THR A 914 -0.96 35.53 1.54
CA THR A 914 -1.07 34.46 2.55
C THR A 914 -2.50 33.94 2.64
N VAL A 915 -2.68 32.64 2.42
CA VAL A 915 -3.92 31.94 2.70
C VAL A 915 -3.85 31.44 4.15
N ALA A 916 -4.58 32.10 5.05
CA ALA A 916 -4.61 31.76 6.46
C ALA A 916 -5.55 30.57 6.70
N VAL A 917 -5.11 29.62 7.53
CA VAL A 917 -5.83 28.37 7.76
C VAL A 917 -5.89 28.01 9.24
N SER A 918 -7.03 27.51 9.69
CA SER A 918 -7.25 26.98 11.04
C SER A 918 -8.06 25.69 10.99
N THR A 919 -7.93 24.81 11.98
CA THR A 919 -8.74 23.59 12.09
C THR A 919 -10.23 23.91 12.24
N SER A 920 -11.09 23.15 11.54
CA SER A 920 -12.54 23.22 11.73
C SER A 920 -12.96 22.74 13.12
N ALA A 921 -14.17 23.11 13.56
CA ALA A 921 -14.67 22.76 14.89
C ALA A 921 -14.77 21.24 15.14
N ASP A 922 -14.98 20.44 14.09
CA ASP A 922 -15.03 18.98 14.15
C ASP A 922 -13.65 18.30 13.98
N GLY A 923 -12.58 19.06 13.75
CA GLY A 923 -11.23 18.54 13.53
C GLY A 923 -10.97 17.94 12.14
N LYS A 924 -12.00 17.70 11.33
CA LYS A 924 -11.93 16.88 10.11
C LYS A 924 -11.52 17.64 8.85
N SER A 925 -11.46 18.97 8.92
CA SER A 925 -11.13 19.83 7.78
C SER A 925 -10.44 21.12 8.25
N TYR A 926 -10.16 22.00 7.30
CA TYR A 926 -9.53 23.29 7.53
C TYR A 926 -10.41 24.43 7.03
N VAL A 927 -10.45 25.52 7.81
CA VAL A 927 -11.12 26.77 7.51
C VAL A 927 -10.13 27.75 6.90
N PHE A 928 -10.42 28.22 5.69
CA PHE A 928 -9.56 29.07 4.87
C PHE A 928 -10.02 30.53 4.91
N LYS A 929 -9.07 31.46 4.95
CA LYS A 929 -9.29 32.90 4.86
C LYS A 929 -8.17 33.58 4.08
N THR A 930 -8.53 34.48 3.17
CA THR A 930 -7.58 35.36 2.48
C THR A 930 -8.20 36.74 2.27
N ASN A 931 -7.37 37.74 1.98
CA ASN A 931 -7.80 38.99 1.37
C ASN A 931 -7.75 38.87 -0.17
N ASP A 932 -8.50 39.71 -0.85
CA ASP A 932 -8.41 39.87 -2.31
C ASP A 932 -7.06 40.47 -2.70
N TYR A 933 -6.53 40.05 -3.86
CA TYR A 933 -5.26 40.55 -4.36
C TYR A 933 -5.15 40.45 -5.88
N ASP A 934 -4.31 41.31 -6.45
CA ASP A 934 -3.95 41.29 -7.86
C ASP A 934 -2.60 40.60 -8.08
N LEU A 935 -2.50 39.83 -9.18
CA LEU A 935 -1.27 39.19 -9.60
C LEU A 935 -0.28 40.20 -10.22
N GLY A 936 0.99 40.10 -9.80
CA GLY A 936 2.09 40.81 -10.42
C GLY A 936 3.27 41.08 -9.49
N TYR A 937 4.30 41.72 -10.05
CA TYR A 937 5.56 42.04 -9.37
C TYR A 937 5.67 43.50 -8.91
N ALA A 938 4.73 44.35 -9.35
CA ALA A 938 4.68 45.76 -8.96
C ALA A 938 4.27 45.94 -7.50
N SER A 939 4.60 47.10 -6.92
CA SER A 939 4.15 47.46 -5.56
C SER A 939 2.62 47.37 -5.45
N GLY A 940 2.13 46.79 -4.35
CA GLY A 940 0.70 46.56 -4.10
C GLY A 940 0.12 45.31 -4.77
N ARG A 941 0.92 44.56 -5.53
CA ARG A 941 0.54 43.27 -6.12
C ARG A 941 1.33 42.12 -5.48
N TYR A 942 0.82 40.90 -5.66
CA TYR A 942 1.46 39.69 -5.15
C TYR A 942 1.85 38.76 -6.31
N ALA A 943 3.04 38.17 -6.19
CA ALA A 943 3.58 37.26 -7.20
C ALA A 943 3.08 35.81 -7.00
N GLY A 944 1.82 35.66 -6.58
CA GLY A 944 1.18 34.38 -6.26
C GLY A 944 0.67 34.30 -4.83
N TRP A 945 0.54 33.08 -4.32
CA TRP A 945 -0.01 32.77 -2.99
C TRP A 945 0.73 31.63 -2.29
N LYS A 946 0.58 31.55 -0.97
CA LYS A 946 1.14 30.49 -0.11
C LYS A 946 0.12 30.01 0.92
N LEU A 947 0.21 28.73 1.24
CA LEU A 947 -0.54 28.01 2.27
C LEU A 947 0.47 27.24 3.12
N ASP A 948 0.66 27.61 4.38
CA ASP A 948 1.44 26.79 5.32
C ASP A 948 0.52 25.74 5.93
N PHE A 949 0.93 24.48 5.97
CA PHE A 949 0.12 23.43 6.59
C PHE A 949 0.06 23.62 8.11
N PRO A 950 -1.13 23.63 8.73
CA PRO A 950 -1.26 23.79 10.19
C PRO A 950 -0.61 22.65 10.99
N ASP A 951 -0.64 21.42 10.45
CA ASP A 951 0.03 20.26 11.02
C ASP A 951 1.50 20.23 10.58
N GLN A 952 2.43 20.26 11.53
CA GLN A 952 3.87 20.26 11.26
C GLN A 952 4.38 18.95 10.63
N THR A 953 3.63 17.86 10.77
CA THR A 953 3.93 16.57 10.15
C THR A 953 3.44 16.51 8.70
N GLU A 954 2.54 17.42 8.31
CA GLU A 954 1.90 17.42 7.00
C GLU A 954 2.90 17.75 5.89
N LYS A 955 2.82 17.02 4.77
CA LYS A 955 3.70 17.18 3.61
C LYS A 955 2.99 16.77 2.32
N GLN A 956 3.33 17.41 1.22
CA GLN A 956 2.80 17.03 -0.09
C GLN A 956 3.83 16.16 -0.82
N ALA A 957 3.53 14.86 -0.95
CA ALA A 957 4.43 13.86 -1.55
C ALA A 957 3.73 13.00 -2.64
N THR A 958 2.54 13.39 -3.09
CA THR A 958 1.78 12.71 -4.17
C THR A 958 1.48 13.67 -5.31
N ALA A 959 1.44 13.19 -6.56
CA ALA A 959 1.20 14.05 -7.74
C ALA A 959 -0.05 14.96 -7.61
N ILE A 960 0.04 16.18 -8.15
CA ILE A 960 -1.05 17.15 -8.16
C ILE A 960 -1.86 16.99 -9.46
N THR A 961 -3.16 17.26 -9.40
CA THR A 961 -4.03 17.29 -10.58
C THR A 961 -4.73 18.63 -10.67
N VAL A 962 -4.94 19.12 -11.90
CA VAL A 962 -5.56 20.43 -12.13
C VAL A 962 -6.62 20.30 -13.21
N SER A 963 -7.80 20.86 -12.96
CA SER A 963 -8.88 20.93 -13.95
C SER A 963 -9.71 22.18 -13.74
N ASP A 964 -10.03 22.87 -14.84
CA ASP A 964 -10.95 24.02 -14.86
C ASP A 964 -10.63 25.13 -13.84
N GLY A 965 -9.35 25.41 -13.60
CA GLY A 965 -8.92 26.43 -12.64
C GLY A 965 -8.91 25.97 -11.18
N VAL A 966 -9.10 24.68 -10.92
CA VAL A 966 -9.05 24.05 -9.60
C VAL A 966 -7.82 23.16 -9.51
N VAL A 967 -7.05 23.29 -8.43
CA VAL A 967 -5.98 22.38 -8.05
C VAL A 967 -6.49 21.39 -7.02
N PHE A 968 -6.27 20.11 -7.29
CA PHE A 968 -6.52 19.02 -6.35
C PHE A 968 -5.22 18.34 -5.98
N PHE A 969 -5.00 18.15 -4.70
CA PHE A 969 -3.84 17.44 -4.20
C PHE A 969 -4.19 16.73 -2.90
N ASN A 970 -3.47 15.64 -2.63
CA ASN A 970 -3.49 14.98 -1.35
C ASN A 970 -2.16 15.24 -0.63
N SER A 971 -2.21 15.33 0.69
CA SER A 971 -1.05 15.43 1.57
C SER A 971 -0.99 14.22 2.49
N LEU A 972 0.18 13.97 3.05
CA LEU A 972 0.45 12.95 4.07
C LEU A 972 0.60 13.64 5.42
N THR A 973 0.03 13.07 6.48
CA THR A 973 0.16 13.51 7.88
C THR A 973 0.81 12.38 8.69
N GLY A 974 1.73 12.72 9.58
CA GLY A 974 2.65 11.78 10.24
C GLY A 974 2.20 11.30 11.62
N SER A 975 0.90 11.23 11.92
CA SER A 975 0.43 10.94 13.28
C SER A 975 0.42 9.45 13.65
N ASP A 976 0.48 8.52 12.70
CA ASP A 976 0.65 7.10 13.00
C ASP A 976 1.49 6.42 11.89
N GLY A 977 2.54 5.70 12.27
CA GLY A 977 3.37 4.93 11.33
C GLY A 977 2.66 3.74 10.69
N CYS A 978 1.33 3.68 10.77
CA CYS A 978 0.49 2.57 10.31
C CYS A 978 -0.42 2.92 9.14
N GLY A 979 -0.44 4.19 8.71
CA GLY A 979 -1.23 4.64 7.56
C GLY A 979 -2.74 4.51 7.75
N THR A 980 -3.23 4.67 8.98
CA THR A 980 -4.65 4.54 9.34
C THR A 980 -5.49 5.77 8.97
N THR A 981 -6.81 5.71 9.14
CA THR A 981 -7.74 6.83 8.94
C THR A 981 -7.18 8.10 9.58
N GLY A 982 -6.88 9.11 8.77
CA GLY A 982 -6.27 10.35 9.23
C GLY A 982 -4.85 10.63 8.83
N SER A 983 -4.13 9.65 8.25
CA SER A 983 -2.75 9.83 7.77
C SER A 983 -2.61 10.62 6.45
N SER A 984 -3.70 11.18 5.93
CA SER A 984 -3.72 12.04 4.75
C SER A 984 -4.82 13.09 4.78
N ARG A 985 -4.66 14.16 4.01
CA ARG A 985 -5.72 15.14 3.73
C ARG A 985 -5.90 15.36 2.24
N SER A 986 -7.12 15.70 1.82
CA SER A 986 -7.45 16.02 0.43
C SER A 986 -7.91 17.46 0.27
N TYR A 987 -7.37 18.13 -0.75
CA TYR A 987 -7.60 19.55 -1.00
C TYR A 987 -8.20 19.77 -2.39
N ALA A 988 -9.07 20.78 -2.48
CA ALA A 988 -9.64 21.30 -3.71
C ALA A 988 -9.66 22.83 -3.62
N LEU A 989 -8.69 23.49 -4.27
CA LEU A 989 -8.48 24.94 -4.16
C LEU A 989 -8.53 25.60 -5.54
N ASN A 990 -8.98 26.84 -5.60
CA ASN A 990 -8.82 27.69 -6.77
C ASN A 990 -7.32 27.89 -7.01
N ALA A 991 -6.88 27.55 -8.22
CA ALA A 991 -5.47 27.55 -8.56
C ALA A 991 -4.83 28.96 -8.57
N LEU A 992 -5.62 30.02 -8.81
CA LEU A 992 -5.09 31.38 -8.85
C LEU A 992 -5.05 32.06 -7.48
N THR A 993 -5.92 31.66 -6.53
CA THR A 993 -6.07 32.33 -5.23
C THR A 993 -5.71 31.48 -4.02
N GLY A 994 -5.67 30.15 -4.16
CA GLY A 994 -5.46 29.20 -3.05
C GLY A 994 -6.67 29.04 -2.13
N MET A 995 -7.84 29.60 -2.47
CA MET A 995 -9.07 29.49 -1.69
C MET A 995 -9.95 28.32 -2.13
N PRO A 996 -10.78 27.72 -1.24
CA PRO A 996 -11.79 26.74 -1.63
C PRO A 996 -12.77 27.29 -2.68
N LEU A 997 -13.33 26.42 -3.53
CA LEU A 997 -14.27 26.83 -4.60
C LEU A 997 -15.64 27.26 -4.08
N SER A 998 -16.07 26.69 -2.95
CA SER A 998 -17.34 26.99 -2.30
C SER A 998 -17.15 26.97 -0.79
N GLY A 999 -17.82 27.91 -0.11
CA GLY A 999 -17.62 28.12 1.34
C GLY A 999 -16.18 28.48 1.67
N ASN A 1000 -15.69 27.95 2.80
CA ASN A 1000 -14.35 28.21 3.32
C ASN A 1000 -13.65 26.93 3.83
N LEU A 1001 -14.12 25.74 3.45
CA LEU A 1001 -13.58 24.47 3.93
C LEU A 1001 -12.80 23.72 2.84
N SER A 1002 -11.64 23.17 3.20
CA SER A 1002 -10.88 22.20 2.40
C SER A 1002 -9.94 21.40 3.31
N GLY A 1003 -9.01 20.61 2.75
CA GLY A 1003 -8.05 19.84 3.54
C GLY A 1003 -8.72 18.76 4.39
N TYR A 1004 -9.69 18.06 3.79
CA TYR A 1004 -10.48 17.04 4.47
C TYR A 1004 -9.62 15.83 4.81
N GLN A 1005 -9.69 15.40 6.06
CA GLN A 1005 -8.98 14.23 6.56
C GLN A 1005 -9.49 12.95 5.87
N SER A 1006 -8.55 12.10 5.44
CA SER A 1006 -8.86 10.86 4.74
C SER A 1006 -9.47 9.83 5.68
N THR A 1007 -10.58 9.21 5.26
CA THR A 1007 -11.18 8.05 5.94
C THR A 1007 -10.54 6.72 5.55
N THR A 1008 -9.83 6.66 4.42
CA THR A 1008 -9.27 5.43 3.83
C THR A 1008 -7.77 5.29 4.05
N GLY A 1009 -7.23 6.03 5.02
CA GLY A 1009 -5.81 6.05 5.35
C GLY A 1009 -4.98 6.93 4.42
N VAL A 1010 -3.75 6.52 4.15
CA VAL A 1010 -2.85 7.28 3.27
C VAL A 1010 -3.42 7.33 1.84
N LEU A 1011 -3.56 8.54 1.30
CA LEU A 1011 -4.06 8.79 -0.04
C LEU A 1011 -2.91 8.88 -1.06
N GLY A 1012 -3.04 8.17 -2.17
CA GLY A 1012 -2.22 8.36 -3.37
C GLY A 1012 -2.66 9.58 -4.19
N ALA A 1013 -2.08 9.76 -5.37
CA ALA A 1013 -2.37 10.91 -6.23
C ALA A 1013 -3.85 10.96 -6.67
N PRO A 1014 -4.50 12.15 -6.63
CA PRO A 1014 -5.86 12.33 -7.13
C PRO A 1014 -5.94 12.22 -8.66
N THR A 1015 -6.95 11.50 -9.12
CA THR A 1015 -7.28 11.29 -10.54
C THR A 1015 -8.67 11.83 -10.84
N ILE A 1016 -8.88 12.47 -11.99
CA ILE A 1016 -10.18 13.02 -12.38
C ILE A 1016 -10.89 12.09 -13.36
N ILE A 1017 -12.19 11.91 -13.15
CA ILE A 1017 -13.09 11.27 -14.12
C ILE A 1017 -14.24 12.21 -14.50
N ILE A 1018 -14.54 12.29 -15.80
CA ILE A 1018 -15.71 13.02 -16.30
C ILE A 1018 -16.94 12.12 -16.16
N VAL A 1019 -17.96 12.60 -15.46
CA VAL A 1019 -19.22 11.88 -15.28
C VAL A 1019 -20.30 12.38 -16.22
N SER A 1020 -20.56 13.68 -16.36
CA SER A 1020 -21.60 14.17 -17.28
C SER A 1020 -21.12 15.30 -18.16
N ILE A 1021 -21.73 15.40 -19.34
CA ILE A 1021 -21.65 16.56 -20.23
C ILE A 1021 -23.10 16.87 -20.63
N THR A 1022 -23.57 18.07 -20.35
CA THR A 1022 -24.93 18.52 -20.66
C THR A 1022 -24.88 19.89 -21.32
N ASP A 1023 -25.57 20.07 -22.44
CA ASP A 1023 -25.66 21.35 -23.13
C ASP A 1023 -26.90 22.13 -22.69
N THR A 1024 -26.76 23.44 -22.44
CA THR A 1024 -27.93 24.31 -22.28
C THR A 1024 -28.60 24.57 -23.62
N ALA A 1025 -29.88 24.95 -23.58
CA ALA A 1025 -30.58 25.48 -24.75
C ALA A 1025 -29.77 26.63 -25.39
N ARG A 1026 -29.84 26.72 -26.72
CA ARG A 1026 -29.13 27.76 -27.48
C ARG A 1026 -29.70 29.14 -27.13
N ASP A 1027 -28.82 30.08 -26.85
CA ASP A 1027 -29.15 31.48 -26.70
C ASP A 1027 -29.49 32.13 -28.06
N THR A 1028 -29.95 33.38 -28.01
CA THR A 1028 -30.37 34.16 -29.19
C THR A 1028 -29.25 34.44 -30.19
N VAL A 1029 -27.98 34.17 -29.84
CA VAL A 1029 -26.82 34.28 -30.74
C VAL A 1029 -26.27 32.92 -31.17
N GLY A 1030 -27.04 31.84 -30.94
CA GLY A 1030 -26.73 30.48 -31.37
C GLY A 1030 -25.69 29.75 -30.51
N GLY A 1031 -25.30 30.31 -29.35
CA GLY A 1031 -24.38 29.70 -28.40
C GLY A 1031 -25.12 28.89 -27.33
N GLY A 1032 -24.56 27.76 -26.91
CA GLY A 1032 -24.97 27.02 -25.72
C GLY A 1032 -23.84 26.96 -24.70
N ILE A 1033 -24.14 26.63 -23.44
CA ILE A 1033 -23.14 26.32 -22.42
C ILE A 1033 -23.07 24.80 -22.31
N GLU A 1034 -21.91 24.23 -22.62
CA GLU A 1034 -21.59 22.84 -22.31
C GLU A 1034 -21.15 22.78 -20.84
N LYS A 1035 -21.95 22.11 -20.01
CA LYS A 1035 -21.65 21.87 -18.60
C LYS A 1035 -21.03 20.48 -18.45
N THR A 1036 -19.77 20.43 -18.02
CA THR A 1036 -19.05 19.19 -17.72
C THR A 1036 -18.99 18.99 -16.20
N THR A 1037 -19.42 17.81 -15.72
CA THR A 1037 -19.29 17.42 -14.31
C THR A 1037 -18.18 16.40 -14.17
N LYS A 1038 -17.30 16.62 -13.19
CA LYS A 1038 -16.09 15.83 -12.92
C LYS A 1038 -16.06 15.42 -11.46
N ILE A 1039 -15.45 14.26 -11.20
CA ILE A 1039 -15.24 13.73 -9.85
C ILE A 1039 -13.76 13.44 -9.67
N VAL A 1040 -13.28 13.67 -8.46
CA VAL A 1040 -11.91 13.35 -8.05
C VAL A 1040 -11.91 12.02 -7.33
N LEU A 1041 -11.05 11.10 -7.77
CA LEU A 1041 -10.84 9.81 -7.18
C LEU A 1041 -9.45 9.80 -6.54
N SER A 1042 -9.36 9.49 -5.25
CA SER A 1042 -8.11 9.40 -4.50
C SER A 1042 -7.98 8.00 -3.94
N PRO A 1043 -7.08 7.14 -4.47
CA PRO A 1043 -6.86 5.82 -3.91
C PRO A 1043 -6.28 5.96 -2.51
N GLY A 1044 -6.72 5.11 -1.60
CA GLY A 1044 -6.32 5.09 -0.21
C GLY A 1044 -5.83 3.72 0.22
N ALA A 1045 -5.06 3.69 1.29
CA ALA A 1045 -4.55 2.48 1.89
C ALA A 1045 -5.63 1.46 2.28
N GLN A 1046 -6.91 1.84 2.37
CA GLN A 1046 -8.07 0.99 2.72
C GLN A 1046 -9.21 1.02 1.69
N GLY A 1047 -9.03 1.64 0.52
CA GLY A 1047 -10.09 1.73 -0.49
C GLY A 1047 -9.94 2.93 -1.42
N LEU A 1048 -11.03 3.37 -2.05
CA LEU A 1048 -11.03 4.56 -2.91
C LEU A 1048 -11.83 5.69 -2.24
N THR A 1049 -11.20 6.84 -2.02
CA THR A 1049 -11.89 8.06 -1.59
C THR A 1049 -12.41 8.81 -2.80
N ILE A 1050 -13.70 9.15 -2.77
CA ILE A 1050 -14.38 9.91 -3.82
C ILE A 1050 -14.60 11.33 -3.32
N GLY A 1051 -14.00 12.30 -4.00
CA GLY A 1051 -14.14 13.72 -3.72
C GLY A 1051 -15.43 14.32 -4.29
N ALA A 1052 -15.69 15.57 -3.95
CA ALA A 1052 -16.89 16.28 -4.37
C ALA A 1052 -16.95 16.52 -5.89
N ASP A 1053 -18.17 16.60 -6.42
CA ASP A 1053 -18.44 16.94 -7.82
C ASP A 1053 -17.99 18.37 -8.12
N VAL A 1054 -17.24 18.53 -9.21
CA VAL A 1054 -16.92 19.84 -9.78
C VAL A 1054 -17.60 19.97 -11.14
N SER A 1055 -18.52 20.92 -11.23
CA SER A 1055 -19.24 21.26 -12.46
C SER A 1055 -18.69 22.54 -13.06
N THR A 1056 -18.25 22.48 -14.31
CA THR A 1056 -17.80 23.66 -15.05
C THR A 1056 -18.61 23.87 -16.33
N GLY A 1057 -18.95 25.13 -16.62
CA GLY A 1057 -19.65 25.51 -17.84
C GLY A 1057 -18.71 26.21 -18.80
N LYS A 1058 -18.60 25.73 -20.03
CA LYS A 1058 -17.89 26.42 -21.11
C LYS A 1058 -18.88 26.77 -22.21
N ARG A 1059 -18.82 27.98 -22.76
CA ARG A 1059 -19.61 28.34 -23.94
C ARG A 1059 -19.14 27.47 -25.10
N GLY A 1060 -20.03 26.64 -25.64
CA GLY A 1060 -19.76 25.81 -26.81
C GLY A 1060 -19.31 26.67 -27.99
N PHE A 1061 -18.44 26.12 -28.84
CA PHE A 1061 -17.94 26.83 -30.02
C PHE A 1061 -19.11 27.30 -30.91
N ARG A 1062 -18.94 28.48 -31.54
CA ARG A 1062 -19.88 29.00 -32.55
C ARG A 1062 -19.83 28.10 -33.79
N ILE A 1063 -20.85 27.27 -34.03
CA ILE A 1063 -20.86 26.27 -35.13
C ILE A 1063 -21.52 26.82 -36.42
N GLY A 1064 -21.39 28.12 -36.72
CA GLY A 1064 -21.88 28.62 -38.01
C GLY A 1064 -21.72 30.11 -38.25
N TRP A 1065 -21.40 30.44 -39.50
CA TRP A 1065 -21.61 31.75 -40.09
C TRP A 1065 -22.85 31.68 -40.98
N ARG A 1066 -23.79 32.61 -40.85
CA ARG A 1066 -24.77 32.90 -41.91
C ARG A 1066 -24.30 34.16 -42.62
N GLU A 1067 -23.92 34.03 -43.88
CA GLU A 1067 -23.71 35.19 -44.74
C GLU A 1067 -25.07 35.89 -44.92
N VAL A 1068 -25.22 37.10 -44.38
CA VAL A 1068 -26.38 37.96 -44.68
C VAL A 1068 -26.03 38.79 -45.90
N ARG A 1069 -26.27 38.24 -47.09
CA ARG A 1069 -26.28 39.04 -48.32
C ARG A 1069 -27.49 39.97 -48.22
N ASN A 1070 -27.26 41.28 -48.06
CA ASN A 1070 -28.25 42.37 -47.86
C ASN A 1070 -28.44 42.86 -46.42
N PHE A 1071 -27.36 43.09 -45.67
CA PHE A 1071 -27.45 43.96 -44.50
C PHE A 1071 -27.39 45.43 -44.94
N VAL A 1072 -28.55 46.12 -44.95
CA VAL A 1072 -28.63 47.56 -45.16
C VAL A 1072 -28.70 48.24 -43.79
N VAL A 1073 -27.63 48.95 -43.41
CA VAL A 1073 -27.66 49.85 -42.26
C VAL A 1073 -28.56 51.03 -42.63
N LYS A 1074 -29.79 51.06 -42.10
CA LYS A 1074 -30.57 52.30 -42.08
C LYS A 1074 -29.99 53.20 -40.99
N THR A 1075 -29.18 54.16 -41.39
CA THR A 1075 -28.94 55.36 -40.60
C THR A 1075 -30.20 56.23 -40.66
N ASN A 1076 -30.86 56.42 -39.52
CA ASN A 1076 -31.70 57.58 -39.26
C ASN A 1076 -31.03 58.42 -38.18
#